data_AF-A0A2E7RU65-F1
#
_entry.id   AF-A0A2E7RU65-F1
#
_cell.length_a   1.000
_cell.length_b   1.000
_cell.length_c   1.000
_cell.angle_alpha   90.00
_cell.angle_beta   90.00
_cell.angle_gamma   90.00
#
_symmetry.space_group_name_H-M   'P 1'
#
loop_
_entity.id
_entity.type
_entity.pdbx_description
1 polymer ?
#
loop_
_entity_poly.entity_id
_entity_poly.type
_entity_poly.pdbx_seq_one_letter_code
_entity_poly.pdbx_strand_id
1 'polypeptide(L)'
;MPSRPVHAVAIAMTLSLLSTAAIAQPSPESIELANSLGNDFPTPHTRWATPLSGGNVRTLFIVHQNPNINGLPLRHVVELQQRFDLACDAVLAMTAKGKTYAITYQGGAGVYGGETGAKRLARLLEKPYDCYVVTGPVMGHLPEKSRKAILKEVERGAGLALLYKPGKEDSPLLKRFTDLGEPPAVLAGLQVKCFQMGKGRIVSVERYPTDATWDVYRPNLEQRIFGFNICRDLYYEAQGRAILWAADREPGLAVDINLGFRSSLRDELASQTVKVTWDSETDKAPSQIRYRVRSEARGSQEPAVLTDLGTSKGERQLRLPTLPAGSYWIDAIARDDKGVTGWAVKRFNVTTELRIAKVSLERESGEAGDPIRGEVDITGPVGENTLLRVHAIDRFGRVLARQEFPTPKSRVDFSLSSKPSMPGYLGIEAVIVQGGQDTCYRYCQNSYSITQRKHDRWNFLVWGRLYASPFLEVADDLLAANGVTSRMETSGVPWWYMTRAGMNYTPYCASGLYRLPDMGPQEPTVNEHGTLERADGCWNHEPAVSLRLDKWLGSERDFRGRGVLAYSMGDEVAVMGSCLHPSCWKVYQQWLQSEYGSIKELNNSWGTAFSNFSKIQPIVDETSIPWYPKRSQRIPWQLTWANNEHSSRGPTSGSTAWKDTWRNYPRYIDRRSFQYWNFANYCKRFRDTARMMDPHARCGVEGSDIYLDADIDVIVRNTGWWMPYGGENGGTTNEVIRSIAPKGYLYGNFMGGPTFWSCILRGANTVGRWRVDNMLTPAMQLQPALKRMVQSGRIIFDGLGTLLNGNPGSEMLDEGIVMLHSMSSVKMAKIGDGPSYGIFRWRKDDGRTRSNTPQPQFHVVNRRSHRAWHRNIRASGMQFRYTTDGQIKRGEFDASQAKVLVLSQYEVIGPDEEKLIRNFVAAGGTVIADVRPGIYGARGKLRTGGVLDDLFGVKHTGSAPVSEKTGSIKGILGRSPVNLKRRTLFVNPNLSITTGKALGKAGDTPICIVNQTGRGRAVLLNFTMWSYAKLAVHEGNDDAGAFFRTLFAEAGATPPLGLEDSTGRRHRNIEAMRWRTGHGTQVIALHGPTLGTWPEPNGGTPDPPPEPFSRGLDTGVPVVVRFAEPRYVHELRTGRHSDGLTRTFKTSATAFTATLLVASSRPLHAPILSVVTDSVRRGEALGIRVAIPRARGKRVLTIQATDPEGKTAPWFKTSLIVQDGRAELKMPIAWNESAGKWKLTATDLFTTRTSTASVQIK
;
A
#
# COMPACT_ATOMS: atom_id res chain seq x y z
N MET A 1 -38.63 4.48 20.40
CA MET A 1 -37.88 5.61 21.02
C MET A 1 -36.61 5.83 20.22
N PRO A 2 -36.34 7.01 19.65
CA PRO A 2 -35.18 7.18 18.78
C PRO A 2 -33.94 7.55 19.60
N SER A 3 -32.95 6.65 19.55
CA SER A 3 -31.58 6.84 20.01
C SER A 3 -30.86 7.89 19.17
N ARG A 4 -30.38 8.95 19.84
CA ARG A 4 -29.56 10.03 19.27
C ARG A 4 -28.29 9.48 18.60
N PRO A 5 -27.91 9.95 17.39
CA PRO A 5 -26.63 9.64 16.78
C PRO A 5 -25.54 10.54 17.38
N VAL A 6 -24.50 9.93 17.95
CA VAL A 6 -23.30 10.63 18.45
C VAL A 6 -22.63 11.35 17.27
N HIS A 7 -22.86 12.66 17.19
CA HIS A 7 -22.19 13.58 16.27
C HIS A 7 -20.83 14.01 16.82
N ALA A 8 -19.85 14.01 15.92
CA ALA A 8 -18.85 15.05 15.75
C ALA A 8 -18.12 15.59 16.99
N VAL A 9 -16.91 15.06 17.24
CA VAL A 9 -15.77 15.86 17.72
C VAL A 9 -14.57 15.53 16.84
N ALA A 10 -14.57 16.12 15.65
CA ALA A 10 -13.44 16.12 14.70
C ALA A 10 -13.26 17.55 14.17
N ILE A 11 -13.09 18.52 15.06
CA ILE A 11 -12.74 19.91 14.70
C ILE A 11 -11.89 20.49 15.83
N ALA A 12 -10.58 20.62 15.61
CA ALA A 12 -9.79 21.83 15.86
C ALA A 12 -8.29 21.56 15.72
N MET A 13 -7.61 22.45 14.99
CA MET A 13 -6.16 22.68 14.92
C MET A 13 -5.34 21.99 13.81
N THR A 14 -5.68 22.31 12.57
CA THR A 14 -4.70 22.50 11.47
C THR A 14 -4.52 24.01 11.26
N LEU A 15 -3.72 24.66 12.10
CA LEU A 15 -3.38 26.08 11.96
C LEU A 15 -2.06 26.36 12.69
N SER A 16 -0.94 25.97 12.09
CA SER A 16 0.38 26.58 12.32
C SER A 16 1.47 26.02 11.39
N LEU A 17 1.17 25.96 10.10
CA LEU A 17 2.15 26.10 9.01
C LEU A 17 1.53 27.00 7.93
N LEU A 18 0.99 28.13 8.36
CA LEU A 18 0.80 29.30 7.50
C LEU A 18 1.95 30.26 7.79
N SER A 19 3.17 29.86 7.40
CA SER A 19 3.91 30.84 6.61
C SER A 19 3.05 31.04 5.37
N THR A 20 2.62 32.28 5.12
CA THR A 20 1.99 32.73 3.88
C THR A 20 2.96 32.60 2.70
N ALA A 21 3.50 31.40 2.47
CA ALA A 21 3.97 31.00 1.17
C ALA A 21 2.70 30.86 0.34
N ALA A 22 2.52 31.75 -0.64
CA ALA A 22 1.48 31.60 -1.64
C ALA A 22 1.53 30.16 -2.16
N ILE A 23 0.48 29.37 -1.89
CA ILE A 23 0.36 28.02 -2.45
C ILE A 23 0.31 28.22 -3.97
N ALA A 24 1.36 27.79 -4.67
CA ALA A 24 1.48 27.97 -6.11
C ALA A 24 0.25 27.37 -6.81
N GLN A 25 -0.30 28.09 -7.79
CA GLN A 25 -1.37 27.54 -8.62
C GLN A 25 -0.89 26.24 -9.31
N PRO A 26 -1.76 25.23 -9.46
CA PRO A 26 -1.39 24.00 -10.18
C PRO A 26 -1.02 24.33 -11.63
N SER A 27 -0.05 23.59 -12.17
CA SER A 27 0.39 23.77 -13.56
C SER A 27 -0.71 23.37 -14.57
N PRO A 28 -0.71 23.94 -15.78
CA PRO A 28 -1.64 23.54 -16.84
C PRO A 28 -1.64 22.03 -17.10
N GLU A 29 -0.47 21.38 -17.09
CA GLU A 29 -0.32 19.94 -17.32
C GLU A 29 -0.99 19.13 -16.21
N SER A 30 -0.85 19.55 -14.95
CA SER A 30 -1.54 18.91 -13.82
C SER A 30 -3.06 19.04 -13.95
N ILE A 31 -3.56 20.16 -14.49
CA ILE A 31 -4.99 20.35 -14.73
C ILE A 31 -5.48 19.50 -15.89
N GLU A 32 -4.73 19.38 -16.99
CA GLU A 32 -5.09 18.46 -18.08
C GLU A 32 -5.14 17.01 -17.60
N LEU A 33 -4.15 16.57 -16.83
CA LEU A 33 -4.11 15.20 -16.29
C LEU A 33 -5.33 14.91 -15.40
N ALA A 34 -5.67 15.84 -14.50
CA ALA A 34 -6.81 15.70 -13.60
C ALA A 34 -8.16 15.65 -14.34
N ASN A 35 -8.25 16.25 -15.54
CA ASN A 35 -9.43 16.29 -16.38
C ASN A 35 -9.40 15.27 -17.55
N SER A 36 -8.40 14.38 -17.59
CA SER A 36 -8.22 13.43 -18.69
C SER A 36 -9.27 12.31 -18.67
N LEU A 37 -9.73 11.90 -19.85
CA LEU A 37 -10.77 10.87 -20.05
C LEU A 37 -10.21 9.56 -20.66
N GLY A 38 -8.95 9.24 -20.41
CA GLY A 38 -8.35 7.98 -20.86
C GLY A 38 -9.12 6.73 -20.38
N ASN A 39 -9.11 5.70 -21.22
CA ASN A 39 -9.88 4.47 -21.04
C ASN A 39 -8.97 3.24 -20.94
N ASP A 40 -8.03 3.26 -20.00
CA ASP A 40 -7.09 2.15 -19.78
C ASP A 40 -7.76 0.89 -19.20
N PHE A 41 -9.01 1.00 -18.72
CA PHE A 41 -9.74 -0.10 -18.07
C PHE A 41 -11.22 -0.17 -18.54
N PRO A 42 -11.50 -0.93 -19.62
CA PRO A 42 -12.87 -1.14 -20.09
C PRO A 42 -13.64 -2.06 -19.12
N THR A 43 -14.86 -1.66 -18.75
CA THR A 43 -15.80 -2.53 -18.01
C THR A 43 -16.63 -3.36 -18.99
N PRO A 44 -17.25 -4.47 -18.58
CA PRO A 44 -18.29 -5.12 -19.38
C PRO A 44 -19.44 -4.12 -19.64
N HIS A 45 -19.78 -3.92 -20.92
CA HIS A 45 -20.78 -2.96 -21.36
C HIS A 45 -21.44 -3.38 -22.67
N THR A 46 -22.56 -2.75 -22.98
CA THR A 46 -23.19 -2.78 -24.30
C THR A 46 -22.78 -1.54 -25.06
N ARG A 47 -22.31 -1.70 -26.30
CA ARG A 47 -22.09 -0.59 -27.22
C ARG A 47 -23.43 -0.11 -27.77
N TRP A 48 -24.16 0.65 -26.94
CA TRP A 48 -25.52 1.12 -27.24
C TRP A 48 -25.59 2.00 -28.48
N ALA A 49 -24.61 2.86 -28.71
CA ALA A 49 -24.51 3.69 -29.90
C ALA A 49 -23.04 3.92 -30.31
N THR A 50 -22.28 2.83 -30.43
CA THR A 50 -20.88 2.86 -30.89
C THR A 50 -20.64 1.80 -31.98
N PRO A 51 -20.50 2.20 -33.26
CA PRO A 51 -20.68 3.56 -33.76
C PRO A 51 -22.16 4.02 -33.76
N LEU A 52 -22.43 5.33 -33.67
CA LEU A 52 -23.76 5.95 -33.87
C LEU A 52 -23.92 6.32 -35.35
N SER A 53 -25.03 5.94 -36.00
CA SER A 53 -25.23 6.20 -37.44
C SER A 53 -25.21 7.69 -37.79
N GLY A 54 -25.73 8.54 -36.91
CA GLY A 54 -25.68 10.00 -37.06
C GLY A 54 -24.25 10.58 -37.04
N GLY A 55 -23.26 9.84 -36.56
CA GLY A 55 -21.90 10.30 -36.30
C GLY A 55 -21.71 10.85 -34.88
N ASN A 56 -20.45 11.11 -34.51
CA ASN A 56 -20.07 11.52 -33.16
C ASN A 56 -20.83 12.77 -32.66
N VAL A 57 -21.14 12.79 -31.37
CA VAL A 57 -21.69 13.96 -30.67
C VAL A 57 -20.59 14.61 -29.84
N ARG A 58 -20.31 15.88 -30.09
CA ARG A 58 -19.31 16.66 -29.35
C ARG A 58 -19.91 17.16 -28.06
N THR A 59 -19.34 16.75 -26.94
CA THR A 59 -19.91 17.06 -25.61
C THR A 59 -18.87 17.69 -24.69
N LEU A 60 -19.26 18.75 -23.99
CA LEU A 60 -18.48 19.28 -22.87
C LEU A 60 -19.13 18.91 -21.54
N PHE A 61 -18.46 18.05 -20.78
CA PHE A 61 -18.88 17.64 -19.44
C PHE A 61 -18.39 18.61 -18.36
N ILE A 62 -19.31 19.19 -17.61
CA ILE A 62 -19.08 20.02 -16.43
C ILE A 62 -19.37 19.15 -15.22
N VAL A 63 -18.31 18.57 -14.68
CA VAL A 63 -18.42 17.47 -13.73
C VAL A 63 -18.30 17.97 -12.30
N HIS A 64 -19.30 17.69 -11.48
CA HIS A 64 -19.30 18.09 -10.08
C HIS A 64 -18.27 17.28 -9.28
N GLN A 65 -17.26 17.97 -8.78
CA GLN A 65 -16.28 17.45 -7.84
C GLN A 65 -16.72 17.78 -6.41
N ASN A 66 -17.11 16.75 -5.67
CA ASN A 66 -17.37 16.88 -4.23
C ASN A 66 -16.04 17.21 -3.51
N PRO A 67 -16.06 18.06 -2.47
CA PRO A 67 -14.88 18.35 -1.63
C PRO A 67 -14.25 17.11 -0.96
N ASN A 68 -14.97 15.98 -0.88
CA ASN A 68 -14.41 14.70 -0.48
C ASN A 68 -13.57 14.08 -1.60
N ILE A 69 -12.26 14.01 -1.36
CA ILE A 69 -11.19 13.58 -2.29
C ILE A 69 -11.22 12.11 -2.76
N ASN A 70 -12.21 11.31 -2.35
CA ASN A 70 -12.25 9.87 -2.62
C ASN A 70 -13.30 9.44 -3.66
N GLY A 71 -13.80 10.38 -4.47
CA GLY A 71 -14.70 10.11 -5.60
C GLY A 71 -13.97 9.93 -6.94
N LEU A 72 -14.61 9.25 -7.90
CA LEU A 72 -14.12 9.07 -9.27
C LEU A 72 -15.08 9.72 -10.28
N PRO A 73 -15.27 11.05 -10.24
CA PRO A 73 -16.39 11.69 -10.93
C PRO A 73 -16.27 11.64 -12.45
N LEU A 74 -15.05 11.63 -13.01
CA LEU A 74 -14.87 11.50 -14.46
C LEU A 74 -15.07 10.08 -14.98
N ARG A 75 -15.07 9.05 -14.10
CA ARG A 75 -15.35 7.68 -14.53
C ARG A 75 -16.73 7.55 -15.16
N HIS A 76 -17.72 8.34 -14.69
CA HIS A 76 -19.05 8.37 -15.30
C HIS A 76 -19.01 8.77 -16.78
N VAL A 77 -18.13 9.72 -17.14
CA VAL A 77 -17.94 10.16 -18.52
C VAL A 77 -17.31 9.05 -19.36
N VAL A 78 -16.29 8.37 -18.83
CA VAL A 78 -15.64 7.24 -19.50
C VAL A 78 -16.62 6.09 -19.75
N GLU A 79 -17.50 5.78 -18.79
CA GLU A 79 -18.54 4.75 -18.97
C GLU A 79 -19.56 5.11 -20.06
N LEU A 80 -19.84 6.41 -20.26
CA LEU A 80 -20.66 6.89 -21.37
C LEU A 80 -19.91 6.76 -22.71
N GLN A 81 -18.64 7.15 -22.77
CA GLN A 81 -17.81 7.00 -24.00
C GLN A 81 -17.63 5.55 -24.44
N GLN A 82 -17.63 4.60 -23.51
CA GLN A 82 -17.58 3.17 -23.84
C GLN A 82 -18.87 2.67 -24.52
N ARG A 83 -19.99 3.38 -24.32
CA ARG A 83 -21.33 2.95 -24.74
C ARG A 83 -21.86 3.75 -25.92
N PHE A 84 -21.46 5.00 -26.06
CA PHE A 84 -21.96 5.98 -27.02
C PHE A 84 -20.80 6.69 -27.72
N ASP A 85 -20.99 7.03 -28.99
CA ASP A 85 -20.09 7.84 -29.82
C ASP A 85 -20.07 9.32 -29.39
N LEU A 86 -19.50 9.56 -28.21
CA LEU A 86 -19.33 10.88 -27.63
C LEU A 86 -17.87 11.33 -27.71
N ALA A 87 -17.64 12.40 -28.46
CA ALA A 87 -16.36 13.12 -28.47
C ALA A 87 -16.33 14.09 -27.28
N CYS A 88 -15.86 13.59 -26.13
CA CYS A 88 -15.95 14.30 -24.86
C CYS A 88 -14.71 15.14 -24.54
N ASP A 89 -14.94 16.40 -24.18
CA ASP A 89 -14.07 17.18 -23.30
C ASP A 89 -14.72 17.24 -21.91
N ALA A 90 -13.94 17.34 -20.83
CA ALA A 90 -14.48 17.46 -19.47
C ALA A 90 -13.77 18.53 -18.64
N VAL A 91 -14.48 19.14 -17.68
CA VAL A 91 -13.95 20.03 -16.66
C VAL A 91 -14.53 19.66 -15.29
N LEU A 92 -13.69 19.64 -14.26
CA LEU A 92 -14.12 19.48 -12.87
C LEU A 92 -14.53 20.83 -12.27
N ALA A 93 -15.72 20.90 -11.69
CA ALA A 93 -16.33 22.09 -11.09
C ALA A 93 -16.75 21.85 -9.62
N MET A 94 -16.80 22.91 -8.80
CA MET A 94 -16.99 22.79 -7.35
C MET A 94 -18.09 23.74 -6.84
N THR A 95 -18.84 23.30 -5.81
CA THR A 95 -19.92 24.08 -5.18
C THR A 95 -19.47 25.01 -4.06
N ALA A 96 -18.21 24.93 -3.61
CA ALA A 96 -17.69 25.72 -2.49
C ALA A 96 -16.42 26.51 -2.86
N LYS A 97 -16.38 27.80 -2.49
CA LYS A 97 -15.16 28.61 -2.50
C LYS A 97 -14.31 28.26 -1.27
N GLY A 98 -13.17 27.60 -1.46
CA GLY A 98 -12.01 27.68 -0.55
C GLY A 98 -12.09 27.00 0.83
N LYS A 99 -12.98 26.03 1.10
CA LYS A 99 -12.98 25.28 2.38
C LYS A 99 -13.13 23.78 2.18
N THR A 100 -12.05 23.11 1.80
CA THR A 100 -12.00 21.64 1.78
C THR A 100 -10.75 21.17 2.54
N TYR A 101 -10.83 20.01 3.19
CA TYR A 101 -9.76 19.43 4.03
C TYR A 101 -8.47 19.11 3.26
N ALA A 102 -8.48 19.15 1.93
CA ALA A 102 -7.31 18.95 1.10
C ALA A 102 -6.59 20.28 0.85
N ILE A 103 -5.34 20.36 1.30
CA ILE A 103 -4.46 21.54 1.38
C ILE A 103 -4.05 22.09 -0.01
N THR A 104 -4.71 21.70 -1.11
CA THR A 104 -4.32 22.05 -2.49
C THR A 104 -5.39 22.78 -3.32
N TYR A 105 -6.59 23.07 -2.78
CA TYR A 105 -7.71 23.55 -3.61
C TYR A 105 -8.29 24.88 -3.15
N GLN A 106 -7.49 25.96 -3.23
CA GLN A 106 -8.05 27.31 -3.26
C GLN A 106 -8.30 27.74 -4.71
N GLY A 107 -9.54 27.58 -5.17
CA GLY A 107 -10.01 28.15 -6.42
C GLY A 107 -11.24 29.02 -6.18
N GLY A 108 -11.07 30.34 -6.12
CA GLY A 108 -12.18 31.29 -5.96
C GLY A 108 -13.15 31.37 -7.15
N ALA A 109 -12.86 30.65 -8.25
CA ALA A 109 -13.54 30.73 -9.54
C ALA A 109 -14.56 29.60 -9.81
N GLY A 110 -14.79 28.67 -8.87
CA GLY A 110 -15.78 27.57 -9.02
C GLY A 110 -15.38 26.42 -9.96
N VAL A 111 -14.13 26.43 -10.45
CA VAL A 111 -13.52 25.37 -11.26
C VAL A 111 -12.31 24.79 -10.52
N TYR A 112 -12.08 23.48 -10.65
CA TYR A 112 -10.93 22.81 -10.07
C TYR A 112 -9.62 23.41 -10.61
N GLY A 113 -8.68 23.73 -9.70
CA GLY A 113 -7.41 24.36 -10.05
C GLY A 113 -7.41 25.89 -10.08
N GLY A 114 -8.51 26.53 -9.64
CA GLY A 114 -8.59 27.99 -9.57
C GLY A 114 -8.51 28.64 -10.94
N GLU A 115 -7.66 29.66 -11.08
CA GLU A 115 -7.54 30.43 -12.32
C GLU A 115 -7.03 29.58 -13.49
N THR A 116 -6.07 28.68 -13.27
CA THR A 116 -5.61 27.73 -14.31
C THR A 116 -6.77 26.88 -14.83
N GLY A 117 -7.63 26.40 -13.93
CA GLY A 117 -8.85 25.67 -14.28
C GLY A 117 -9.86 26.51 -15.05
N ALA A 118 -10.08 27.76 -14.63
CA ALA A 118 -10.98 28.69 -15.31
C ALA A 118 -10.49 29.03 -16.72
N LYS A 119 -9.17 29.24 -16.91
CA LYS A 119 -8.55 29.43 -18.24
C LYS A 119 -8.75 28.22 -19.14
N ARG A 120 -8.61 27.00 -18.60
CA ARG A 120 -8.90 25.78 -19.35
C ARG A 120 -10.36 25.73 -19.79
N LEU A 121 -11.30 26.06 -18.91
CA LEU A 121 -12.72 26.12 -19.27
C LEU A 121 -12.97 27.16 -20.38
N ALA A 122 -12.42 28.36 -20.25
CA ALA A 122 -12.54 29.41 -21.27
C ALA A 122 -12.04 28.92 -22.64
N ARG A 123 -10.85 28.32 -22.70
CA ARG A 123 -10.28 27.74 -23.94
C ARG A 123 -11.14 26.62 -24.52
N LEU A 124 -11.73 25.77 -23.67
CA LEU A 124 -12.64 24.73 -24.15
C LEU A 124 -13.89 25.33 -24.81
N LEU A 125 -14.42 26.43 -24.25
CA LEU A 125 -15.61 27.13 -24.75
C LEU A 125 -15.37 27.93 -26.04
N GLU A 126 -14.13 28.04 -26.53
CA GLU A 126 -13.83 28.56 -27.87
C GLU A 126 -14.21 27.56 -28.97
N LYS A 127 -14.40 26.29 -28.61
CA LYS A 127 -14.85 25.24 -29.53
C LYS A 127 -16.38 25.12 -29.51
N PRO A 128 -17.03 24.79 -30.63
CA PRO A 128 -18.46 24.47 -30.64
C PRO A 128 -18.71 23.07 -30.04
N TYR A 129 -19.79 22.88 -29.29
CA TYR A 129 -20.25 21.57 -28.81
C TYR A 129 -21.72 21.38 -29.13
N ASP A 130 -22.10 20.14 -29.44
CA ASP A 130 -23.50 19.76 -29.68
C ASP A 130 -24.28 19.70 -28.37
N CYS A 131 -23.62 19.40 -27.25
CA CYS A 131 -24.26 19.35 -25.93
C CYS A 131 -23.29 19.69 -24.78
N TYR A 132 -23.81 20.43 -23.79
CA TYR A 132 -23.17 20.65 -22.50
C TYR A 132 -23.83 19.75 -21.45
N VAL A 133 -23.03 18.99 -20.70
CA VAL A 133 -23.55 18.01 -19.73
C VAL A 133 -23.11 18.39 -18.33
N VAL A 134 -24.04 18.53 -17.39
CA VAL A 134 -23.76 18.94 -16.00
C VAL A 134 -24.18 17.82 -15.04
N THR A 135 -23.29 17.44 -14.12
CA THR A 135 -23.53 16.27 -13.22
C THR A 135 -23.82 16.64 -11.76
N GLY A 136 -23.97 17.93 -11.45
CA GLY A 136 -24.34 18.41 -10.12
C GLY A 136 -24.62 19.92 -10.12
N PRO A 137 -25.00 20.50 -8.97
CA PRO A 137 -25.43 21.90 -8.87
C PRO A 137 -24.26 22.90 -8.93
N VAL A 138 -23.47 22.87 -10.00
CA VAL A 138 -22.22 23.64 -10.15
C VAL A 138 -22.34 24.82 -11.11
N MET A 139 -23.40 24.88 -11.92
CA MET A 139 -23.59 25.94 -12.93
C MET A 139 -23.59 27.34 -12.33
N GLY A 140 -24.20 27.51 -11.16
CA GLY A 140 -24.23 28.78 -10.43
C GLY A 140 -22.84 29.27 -9.97
N HIS A 141 -21.88 28.36 -9.82
CA HIS A 141 -20.56 28.62 -9.27
C HIS A 141 -19.48 28.88 -10.33
N LEU A 142 -19.72 28.54 -11.59
CA LEU A 142 -18.78 28.79 -12.68
C LEU A 142 -18.51 30.28 -12.87
N PRO A 143 -17.36 30.66 -13.48
CA PRO A 143 -17.09 32.04 -13.84
C PRO A 143 -18.23 32.60 -14.70
N GLU A 144 -18.66 33.82 -14.41
CA GLU A 144 -19.85 34.41 -15.03
C GLU A 144 -19.73 34.44 -16.57
N LYS A 145 -18.55 34.78 -17.10
CA LYS A 145 -18.26 34.75 -18.54
C LYS A 145 -18.48 33.36 -19.14
N SER A 146 -17.95 32.31 -18.50
CA SER A 146 -18.11 30.92 -18.94
C SER A 146 -19.57 30.48 -18.91
N ARG A 147 -20.30 30.80 -17.82
CA ARG A 147 -21.74 30.50 -17.69
C ARG A 147 -22.56 31.18 -18.78
N LYS A 148 -22.29 32.46 -19.07
CA LYS A 148 -22.97 33.20 -20.15
C LYS A 148 -22.66 32.60 -21.52
N ALA A 149 -21.42 32.20 -21.77
CA ALA A 149 -21.01 31.58 -23.03
C ALA A 149 -21.76 30.25 -23.27
N ILE A 150 -21.81 29.35 -22.27
CA ILE A 150 -22.55 28.09 -22.35
C ILE A 150 -24.02 28.35 -22.71
N LEU A 151 -24.68 29.25 -21.96
CA LEU A 151 -26.11 29.52 -22.18
C LEU A 151 -26.39 30.20 -23.53
N LYS A 152 -25.46 30.98 -24.06
CA LYS A 152 -25.55 31.57 -25.39
C LYS A 152 -25.46 30.51 -26.50
N GLU A 153 -24.59 29.51 -26.34
CA GLU A 153 -24.51 28.39 -27.28
C GLU A 153 -25.75 27.49 -27.20
N VAL A 154 -26.32 27.30 -25.99
CA VAL A 154 -27.61 26.62 -25.84
C VAL A 154 -28.71 27.38 -26.57
N GLU A 155 -28.80 28.69 -26.38
CA GLU A 155 -29.77 29.54 -27.10
C GLU A 155 -29.64 29.42 -28.63
N ARG A 156 -28.42 29.22 -29.14
CA ARG A 156 -28.12 29.05 -30.57
C ARG A 156 -28.46 27.67 -31.12
N GLY A 157 -28.63 26.65 -30.28
CA GLY A 157 -28.99 25.30 -30.69
C GLY A 157 -28.27 24.16 -29.98
N ALA A 158 -27.25 24.43 -29.16
CA ALA A 158 -26.58 23.37 -28.41
C ALA A 158 -27.50 22.81 -27.31
N GLY A 159 -27.37 21.52 -27.02
CA GLY A 159 -28.09 20.86 -25.93
C GLY A 159 -27.55 21.22 -24.54
N LEU A 160 -28.40 21.10 -23.52
CA LEU A 160 -27.99 21.12 -22.11
C LEU A 160 -28.60 19.94 -21.33
N ALA A 161 -27.77 18.99 -20.89
CA ALA A 161 -28.22 17.86 -20.08
C ALA A 161 -27.81 18.04 -18.62
N LEU A 162 -28.78 18.19 -17.72
CA LEU A 162 -28.59 18.20 -16.26
C LEU A 162 -28.84 16.78 -15.73
N LEU A 163 -27.76 16.02 -15.50
CA LEU A 163 -27.80 14.62 -15.04
C LEU A 163 -27.92 14.49 -13.52
N TYR A 164 -28.54 15.48 -12.89
CA TYR A 164 -28.80 15.56 -11.45
C TYR A 164 -30.16 16.20 -11.22
N LYS A 165 -30.78 15.91 -10.08
CA LYS A 165 -32.02 16.57 -9.67
C LYS A 165 -31.70 18.01 -9.23
N PRO A 166 -32.20 19.05 -9.93
CA PRO A 166 -31.94 20.44 -9.56
C PRO A 166 -32.54 20.78 -8.20
N GLY A 167 -31.80 21.57 -7.41
CA GLY A 167 -32.21 22.04 -6.09
C GLY A 167 -32.74 23.47 -6.10
N LYS A 168 -32.95 24.06 -4.91
CA LYS A 168 -33.32 25.48 -4.77
C LYS A 168 -32.30 26.42 -5.41
N GLU A 169 -31.03 26.03 -5.38
CA GLU A 169 -29.88 26.79 -5.88
C GLU A 169 -29.91 26.94 -7.42
N ASP A 170 -30.51 25.98 -8.12
CA ASP A 170 -30.67 25.99 -9.58
C ASP A 170 -31.92 26.77 -10.03
N SER A 171 -32.79 27.21 -9.12
CA SER A 171 -34.03 27.91 -9.46
C SER A 171 -33.81 29.14 -10.36
N PRO A 172 -32.80 30.00 -10.14
CA PRO A 172 -32.52 31.12 -11.04
C PRO A 172 -32.12 30.68 -12.45
N LEU A 173 -31.51 29.51 -12.61
CA LEU A 173 -31.17 28.94 -13.91
C LEU A 173 -32.42 28.41 -14.61
N LEU A 174 -33.22 27.59 -13.92
CA LEU A 174 -34.42 26.96 -14.49
C LEU A 174 -35.47 27.98 -14.94
N LYS A 175 -35.61 29.10 -14.22
CA LYS A 175 -36.54 30.20 -14.60
C LYS A 175 -36.24 30.84 -15.96
N ARG A 176 -35.07 30.57 -16.54
CA ARG A 176 -34.66 31.07 -17.86
C ARG A 176 -35.10 30.15 -19.00
N PHE A 177 -35.62 28.96 -18.69
CA PHE A 177 -36.01 27.96 -19.68
C PHE A 177 -37.53 27.87 -19.77
N THR A 178 -38.03 27.58 -20.97
CA THR A 178 -39.45 27.32 -21.23
C THR A 178 -39.71 25.83 -21.04
N ASP A 179 -40.70 25.47 -20.23
CA ASP A 179 -41.11 24.07 -20.04
C ASP A 179 -41.76 23.52 -21.32
N LEU A 180 -41.32 22.33 -21.76
CA LEU A 180 -41.86 21.64 -22.94
C LEU A 180 -42.95 20.61 -22.60
N GLY A 181 -43.26 20.41 -21.32
CA GLY A 181 -44.27 19.46 -20.87
C GLY A 181 -43.77 18.02 -20.87
N GLU A 182 -44.61 17.11 -21.38
CA GLU A 182 -44.40 15.67 -21.26
C GLU A 182 -43.13 15.18 -21.99
N PRO A 183 -42.33 14.26 -21.38
CA PRO A 183 -41.13 13.74 -22.02
C PRO A 183 -41.43 12.97 -23.30
N PRO A 184 -40.61 13.10 -24.36
CA PRO A 184 -40.76 12.33 -25.58
C PRO A 184 -40.47 10.84 -25.38
N ALA A 185 -40.93 10.00 -26.31
CA ALA A 185 -40.80 8.54 -26.25
C ALA A 185 -39.36 8.05 -26.06
N VAL A 186 -38.36 8.74 -26.63
CA VAL A 186 -36.94 8.41 -26.44
C VAL A 186 -36.50 8.52 -24.97
N LEU A 187 -37.17 9.32 -24.15
CA LEU A 187 -36.90 9.45 -22.71
C LEU A 187 -37.82 8.57 -21.84
N ALA A 188 -38.59 7.66 -22.44
CA ALA A 188 -39.50 6.79 -21.70
C ALA A 188 -38.78 6.02 -20.59
N GLY A 189 -39.45 5.92 -19.44
CA GLY A 189 -38.95 5.26 -18.23
C GLY A 189 -38.05 6.14 -17.33
N LEU A 190 -37.64 7.33 -17.79
CA LEU A 190 -36.93 8.32 -16.98
C LEU A 190 -37.92 9.29 -16.34
N GLN A 191 -37.63 9.72 -15.11
CA GLN A 191 -38.31 10.88 -14.54
C GLN A 191 -37.48 12.12 -14.90
N VAL A 192 -37.94 12.86 -15.91
CA VAL A 192 -37.24 14.03 -16.45
C VAL A 192 -38.16 15.23 -16.55
N LYS A 193 -37.55 16.42 -16.63
CA LYS A 193 -38.20 17.63 -17.13
C LYS A 193 -37.50 18.09 -18.39
N CYS A 194 -38.30 18.43 -19.39
CA CYS A 194 -37.84 18.89 -20.68
C CYS A 194 -38.06 20.39 -20.78
N PHE A 195 -37.04 21.13 -21.18
CA PHE A 195 -37.13 22.56 -21.37
C PHE A 195 -36.50 22.98 -22.71
N GLN A 196 -36.74 24.23 -23.08
CA GLN A 196 -36.15 24.88 -24.23
C GLN A 196 -35.59 26.25 -23.86
N MET A 197 -34.48 26.62 -24.50
CA MET A 197 -33.95 27.99 -24.48
C MET A 197 -33.46 28.32 -25.90
N GLY A 198 -34.10 29.27 -26.57
CA GLY A 198 -33.84 29.53 -27.99
C GLY A 198 -34.07 28.27 -28.83
N LYS A 199 -33.04 27.83 -29.57
CA LYS A 199 -33.07 26.58 -30.36
C LYS A 199 -32.59 25.35 -29.60
N GLY A 200 -31.98 25.51 -28.42
CA GLY A 200 -31.40 24.39 -27.67
C GLY A 200 -32.41 23.65 -26.82
N ARG A 201 -32.30 22.31 -26.80
CA ARG A 201 -33.07 21.41 -25.94
C ARG A 201 -32.36 21.20 -24.61
N ILE A 202 -33.11 21.23 -23.52
CA ILE A 202 -32.60 21.01 -22.16
C ILE A 202 -33.35 19.86 -21.51
N VAL A 203 -32.62 18.91 -20.94
CA VAL A 203 -33.19 17.84 -20.12
C VAL A 203 -32.65 17.91 -18.70
N SER A 204 -33.54 17.76 -17.72
CA SER A 204 -33.20 17.62 -16.31
C SER A 204 -33.63 16.25 -15.81
N VAL A 205 -32.68 15.39 -15.46
CA VAL A 205 -32.95 14.04 -14.96
C VAL A 205 -33.15 14.07 -13.45
N GLU A 206 -34.40 13.92 -13.01
CA GLU A 206 -34.75 13.91 -11.59
C GLU A 206 -34.54 12.54 -10.95
N ARG A 207 -34.82 11.47 -11.70
CA ARG A 207 -34.66 10.09 -11.24
C ARG A 207 -34.47 9.12 -12.40
N TYR A 208 -33.56 8.16 -12.22
CA TYR A 208 -33.34 7.04 -13.13
C TYR A 208 -34.30 5.86 -12.81
N PRO A 209 -34.56 4.95 -13.77
CA PRO A 209 -35.38 3.76 -13.55
C PRO A 209 -34.90 2.99 -12.33
N THR A 210 -35.82 2.54 -11.46
CA THR A 210 -35.49 1.75 -10.26
C THR A 210 -34.68 0.50 -10.60
N ASP A 211 -34.99 -0.11 -11.73
CA ASP A 211 -34.33 -1.32 -12.23
C ASP A 211 -32.92 -1.05 -12.78
N ALA A 212 -32.57 0.22 -13.00
CA ALA A 212 -31.25 0.70 -13.42
C ALA A 212 -30.50 1.41 -12.28
N THR A 213 -30.99 1.35 -11.03
CA THR A 213 -30.27 1.85 -9.85
C THR A 213 -29.54 0.72 -9.13
N TRP A 214 -28.36 0.99 -8.56
CA TRP A 214 -27.66 0.05 -7.69
C TRP A 214 -27.38 0.68 -6.32
N ASP A 215 -27.55 -0.10 -5.25
CA ASP A 215 -27.17 0.25 -3.88
C ASP A 215 -25.99 -0.61 -3.45
N VAL A 216 -24.81 -0.01 -3.35
CA VAL A 216 -23.57 -0.72 -2.99
C VAL A 216 -23.61 -1.25 -1.55
N TYR A 217 -24.44 -0.68 -0.68
CA TYR A 217 -24.59 -1.14 0.71
C TYR A 217 -25.67 -2.22 0.85
N ARG A 218 -26.52 -2.40 -0.16
CA ARG A 218 -27.59 -3.39 -0.18
C ARG A 218 -27.66 -4.13 -1.53
N PRO A 219 -26.56 -4.79 -1.97
CA PRO A 219 -26.59 -5.59 -3.18
C PRO A 219 -27.54 -6.78 -3.02
N ASN A 220 -28.15 -7.19 -4.13
CA ASN A 220 -28.80 -8.49 -4.21
C ASN A 220 -27.76 -9.63 -4.21
N LEU A 221 -28.22 -10.88 -4.24
CA LEU A 221 -27.36 -12.04 -4.02
C LEU A 221 -26.39 -12.26 -5.20
N GLU A 222 -26.89 -12.06 -6.41
CA GLU A 222 -26.16 -12.18 -7.67
C GLU A 222 -25.05 -11.13 -7.77
N GLN A 223 -25.36 -9.88 -7.40
CA GLN A 223 -24.41 -8.77 -7.38
C GLN A 223 -23.23 -9.01 -6.44
N ARG A 224 -23.45 -9.68 -5.29
CA ARG A 224 -22.36 -10.05 -4.37
C ARG A 224 -21.34 -11.00 -5.00
N ILE A 225 -21.76 -11.82 -5.96
CA ILE A 225 -20.91 -12.84 -6.60
C ILE A 225 -20.32 -12.29 -7.90
N PHE A 226 -21.18 -11.79 -8.80
CA PHE A 226 -20.80 -11.42 -10.17
C PHE A 226 -20.54 -9.93 -10.37
N GLY A 227 -21.01 -9.07 -9.45
CA GLY A 227 -20.90 -7.61 -9.54
C GLY A 227 -22.09 -6.94 -10.24
N PHE A 228 -22.00 -5.64 -10.53
CA PHE A 228 -23.13 -4.80 -10.97
C PHE A 228 -23.26 -4.59 -12.49
N ASN A 229 -22.90 -5.58 -13.32
CA ASN A 229 -22.71 -5.35 -14.76
C ASN A 229 -23.95 -4.84 -15.52
N ILE A 230 -25.12 -5.49 -15.38
CA ILE A 230 -26.33 -5.14 -16.18
C ILE A 230 -26.96 -3.83 -15.69
N CYS A 231 -27.20 -3.68 -14.38
CA CYS A 231 -27.78 -2.46 -13.84
C CYS A 231 -26.88 -1.24 -14.13
N ARG A 232 -25.55 -1.40 -14.03
CA ARG A 232 -24.60 -0.35 -14.43
C ARG A 232 -24.75 0.02 -15.90
N ASP A 233 -24.84 -0.98 -16.76
CA ASP A 233 -24.99 -0.78 -18.19
C ASP A 233 -26.28 -0.03 -18.58
N LEU A 234 -27.40 -0.37 -17.94
CA LEU A 234 -28.71 0.27 -18.16
C LEU A 234 -28.80 1.69 -17.61
N TYR A 235 -28.10 1.99 -16.53
CA TYR A 235 -28.03 3.36 -16.02
C TYR A 235 -27.35 4.32 -16.99
N TYR A 236 -26.22 3.89 -17.57
CA TYR A 236 -25.52 4.69 -18.55
C TYR A 236 -26.24 4.72 -19.89
N GLU A 237 -26.97 3.66 -20.25
CA GLU A 237 -27.92 3.68 -21.36
C GLU A 237 -28.90 4.85 -21.21
N ALA A 238 -29.52 4.96 -20.03
CA ALA A 238 -30.52 5.99 -19.76
C ALA A 238 -29.93 7.42 -19.75
N GLN A 239 -28.71 7.59 -19.25
CA GLN A 239 -27.98 8.85 -19.35
C GLN A 239 -27.65 9.21 -20.80
N GLY A 240 -27.20 8.24 -21.60
CA GLY A 240 -26.89 8.45 -23.00
C GLY A 240 -28.11 8.90 -23.80
N ARG A 241 -29.29 8.30 -23.57
CA ARG A 241 -30.56 8.77 -24.20
C ARG A 241 -30.86 10.22 -23.88
N ALA A 242 -30.71 10.64 -22.62
CA ALA A 242 -30.90 12.03 -22.22
C ALA A 242 -29.92 12.98 -22.92
N ILE A 243 -28.65 12.60 -23.05
CA ILE A 243 -27.63 13.42 -23.74
C ILE A 243 -27.93 13.52 -25.24
N LEU A 244 -28.22 12.40 -25.91
CA LEU A 244 -28.51 12.39 -27.34
C LEU A 244 -29.76 13.22 -27.67
N TRP A 245 -30.81 13.11 -26.86
CA TRP A 245 -32.02 13.92 -27.05
C TRP A 245 -31.77 15.41 -26.86
N ALA A 246 -31.01 15.78 -25.81
CA ALA A 246 -30.66 17.18 -25.58
C ALA A 246 -29.81 17.73 -26.73
N ALA A 247 -28.94 16.91 -27.32
CA ALA A 247 -28.11 17.27 -28.46
C ALA A 247 -28.88 17.35 -29.79
N ASP A 248 -30.13 16.89 -29.86
CA ASP A 248 -30.88 16.65 -31.11
C ASP A 248 -30.16 15.64 -32.03
N ARG A 249 -29.69 14.55 -31.41
CA ARG A 249 -28.87 13.48 -32.02
C ARG A 249 -29.35 12.09 -31.61
N GLU A 250 -30.57 11.99 -31.12
CA GLU A 250 -31.24 10.72 -30.89
C GLU A 250 -31.35 9.89 -32.19
N PRO A 251 -31.32 8.56 -32.11
CA PRO A 251 -31.47 7.73 -33.29
C PRO A 251 -32.86 7.91 -33.94
N GLY A 252 -32.90 8.03 -35.27
CA GLY A 252 -34.13 8.28 -36.04
C GLY A 252 -34.98 7.04 -36.37
N LEU A 253 -34.57 5.83 -35.95
CA LEU A 253 -35.36 4.61 -36.07
C LEU A 253 -36.02 4.28 -34.73
N ALA A 254 -37.34 4.33 -34.67
CA ALA A 254 -38.10 3.90 -33.51
C ALA A 254 -38.08 2.37 -33.43
N VAL A 255 -37.37 1.81 -32.44
CA VAL A 255 -37.37 0.37 -32.14
C VAL A 255 -38.15 0.15 -30.84
N ASP A 256 -39.04 -0.83 -30.81
CA ASP A 256 -39.71 -1.26 -29.58
C ASP A 256 -39.75 -2.79 -29.47
N ILE A 257 -39.88 -3.26 -28.24
CA ILE A 257 -40.06 -4.68 -27.91
C ILE A 257 -41.38 -4.81 -27.16
N ASN A 258 -42.37 -5.42 -27.80
CA ASN A 258 -43.61 -5.78 -27.15
C ASN A 258 -43.53 -7.24 -26.67
N LEU A 259 -43.42 -7.39 -25.35
CA LEU A 259 -43.41 -8.70 -24.69
C LEU A 259 -44.80 -9.33 -24.61
N GLY A 260 -45.87 -8.53 -24.48
CA GLY A 260 -47.22 -9.03 -24.15
C GLY A 260 -47.40 -9.47 -22.68
N PHE A 261 -46.33 -9.62 -21.91
CA PHE A 261 -46.35 -10.03 -20.50
C PHE A 261 -45.25 -9.34 -19.69
N ARG A 262 -45.43 -9.29 -18.35
CA ARG A 262 -44.38 -8.88 -17.40
C ARG A 262 -43.73 -10.07 -16.69
N SER A 263 -44.49 -11.14 -16.51
CA SER A 263 -44.07 -12.40 -15.94
C SER A 263 -44.73 -13.52 -16.72
N SER A 264 -44.03 -14.63 -16.92
CA SER A 264 -44.57 -15.84 -17.57
C SER A 264 -44.13 -17.08 -16.80
N LEU A 265 -45.00 -18.09 -16.71
CA LEU A 265 -44.61 -19.40 -16.21
C LEU A 265 -43.59 -20.02 -17.17
N ARG A 266 -42.57 -20.67 -16.61
CA ARG A 266 -41.48 -21.28 -17.38
C ARG A 266 -41.98 -22.19 -18.50
N ASP A 267 -42.99 -23.02 -18.22
CA ASP A 267 -43.47 -24.02 -19.17
C ASP A 267 -44.30 -23.41 -20.29
N GLU A 268 -44.82 -22.21 -20.09
CA GLU A 268 -45.51 -21.41 -21.10
C GLU A 268 -44.55 -20.53 -21.90
N LEU A 269 -43.37 -20.21 -21.36
CA LEU A 269 -42.45 -19.22 -21.92
C LEU A 269 -42.02 -19.53 -23.36
N ALA A 270 -41.77 -20.80 -23.68
CA ALA A 270 -41.35 -21.21 -25.02
C ALA A 270 -42.46 -21.02 -26.08
N SER A 271 -43.72 -20.93 -25.64
CA SER A 271 -44.87 -20.61 -26.48
C SER A 271 -45.10 -19.11 -26.63
N GLN A 272 -44.49 -18.29 -25.76
CA GLN A 272 -44.57 -16.84 -25.84
C GLN A 272 -43.76 -16.32 -27.04
N THR A 273 -44.39 -15.44 -27.81
CA THR A 273 -43.74 -14.71 -28.91
C THR A 273 -43.52 -13.27 -28.50
N VAL A 274 -42.27 -12.82 -28.58
CA VAL A 274 -41.91 -11.42 -28.39
C VAL A 274 -41.88 -10.73 -29.74
N LYS A 275 -42.57 -9.59 -29.84
CA LYS A 275 -42.63 -8.82 -31.08
C LYS A 275 -41.62 -7.68 -31.02
N VAL A 276 -40.68 -7.65 -31.96
CA VAL A 276 -39.76 -6.54 -32.18
C VAL A 276 -40.27 -5.74 -33.37
N THR A 277 -40.50 -4.44 -33.18
CA THR A 277 -40.99 -3.53 -34.23
C THR A 277 -39.97 -2.45 -34.51
N TRP A 278 -39.87 -2.04 -35.78
CA TRP A 278 -39.10 -0.88 -36.20
C TRP A 278 -39.92 0.02 -37.12
N ASP A 279 -39.77 1.32 -36.96
CA ASP A 279 -40.40 2.34 -37.80
C ASP A 279 -39.40 3.48 -38.07
N SER A 280 -39.13 3.77 -39.34
CA SER A 280 -38.11 4.72 -39.78
C SER A 280 -38.78 5.98 -40.33
N GLU A 281 -38.49 7.11 -39.71
CA GLU A 281 -38.95 8.42 -40.24
C GLU A 281 -38.26 8.81 -41.54
N THR A 282 -37.13 8.17 -41.86
CA THR A 282 -36.28 8.48 -43.04
C THR A 282 -36.50 7.53 -44.21
N ASP A 283 -37.49 6.64 -44.11
CA ASP A 283 -37.80 5.58 -45.08
C ASP A 283 -36.63 4.64 -45.40
N LYS A 284 -35.62 4.57 -44.51
CA LYS A 284 -34.48 3.65 -44.61
C LYS A 284 -34.64 2.47 -43.67
N ALA A 285 -34.52 1.26 -44.22
CA ALA A 285 -34.52 0.03 -43.46
C ALA A 285 -33.19 -0.17 -42.69
N PRO A 286 -33.22 -0.71 -41.45
CA PRO A 286 -32.01 -1.19 -40.79
C PRO A 286 -31.39 -2.36 -41.57
N SER A 287 -30.06 -2.37 -41.70
CA SER A 287 -29.31 -3.49 -42.30
C SER A 287 -29.38 -4.77 -41.46
N GLN A 288 -29.42 -4.62 -40.14
CA GLN A 288 -29.56 -5.72 -39.19
C GLN A 288 -30.18 -5.26 -37.86
N ILE A 289 -30.85 -6.18 -37.17
CA ILE A 289 -31.23 -6.02 -35.76
C ILE A 289 -30.59 -7.14 -34.96
N ARG A 290 -29.70 -6.77 -34.04
CA ARG A 290 -29.08 -7.70 -33.11
C ARG A 290 -29.88 -7.75 -31.82
N TYR A 291 -30.33 -8.92 -31.39
CA TYR A 291 -31.07 -9.08 -30.15
C TYR A 291 -30.46 -10.15 -29.24
N ARG A 292 -30.71 -10.05 -27.94
CA ARG A 292 -30.29 -11.07 -26.96
C ARG A 292 -31.12 -11.02 -25.69
N VAL A 293 -31.18 -12.16 -25.01
CA VAL A 293 -31.69 -12.25 -23.63
C VAL A 293 -30.51 -12.27 -22.66
N ARG A 294 -30.51 -11.35 -21.69
CA ARG A 294 -29.55 -11.25 -20.60
C ARG A 294 -30.19 -11.71 -19.30
N SER A 295 -29.46 -12.52 -18.54
CA SER A 295 -29.84 -12.95 -17.19
C SER A 295 -29.16 -12.07 -16.15
N GLU A 296 -29.88 -11.69 -15.09
CA GLU A 296 -29.28 -11.03 -13.91
C GLU A 296 -28.40 -11.99 -13.08
N ALA A 297 -28.44 -13.29 -13.37
CA ALA A 297 -27.58 -14.31 -12.78
C ALA A 297 -26.58 -14.85 -13.83
N ARG A 298 -26.46 -16.18 -13.98
CA ARG A 298 -25.68 -16.83 -15.05
C ARG A 298 -26.56 -17.21 -16.24
N GLY A 299 -25.95 -17.36 -17.42
CA GLY A 299 -26.66 -17.82 -18.62
C GLY A 299 -27.25 -16.72 -19.51
N SER A 300 -26.63 -15.54 -19.56
CA SER A 300 -26.92 -14.57 -20.63
C SER A 300 -26.60 -15.19 -21.98
N GLN A 301 -27.45 -14.94 -22.98
CA GLN A 301 -27.32 -15.52 -24.31
C GLN A 301 -26.39 -14.70 -25.19
N GLU A 302 -25.72 -15.40 -26.11
CA GLU A 302 -25.00 -14.75 -27.19
C GLU A 302 -25.98 -14.00 -28.11
N PRO A 303 -25.59 -12.85 -28.66
CA PRO A 303 -26.47 -12.08 -29.52
C PRO A 303 -26.78 -12.83 -30.83
N ALA A 304 -28.07 -12.92 -31.15
CA ALA A 304 -28.55 -13.33 -32.45
C ALA A 304 -28.74 -12.11 -33.36
N VAL A 305 -28.66 -12.33 -34.68
CA VAL A 305 -28.74 -11.27 -35.69
C VAL A 305 -29.90 -11.56 -36.64
N LEU A 306 -30.75 -10.57 -36.84
CA LEU A 306 -31.73 -10.54 -37.92
C LEU A 306 -31.11 -9.77 -39.09
N THR A 307 -30.80 -10.48 -40.17
CA THR A 307 -30.51 -9.95 -41.52
C THR A 307 -31.76 -10.22 -42.37
N ASP A 308 -32.04 -9.46 -43.44
CA ASP A 308 -33.28 -9.55 -44.26
C ASP A 308 -34.51 -8.80 -43.69
N LEU A 309 -34.31 -7.53 -43.33
CA LEU A 309 -35.40 -6.67 -42.80
C LEU A 309 -36.17 -5.96 -43.91
N GLY A 310 -35.54 -5.66 -45.05
CA GLY A 310 -36.16 -5.31 -46.35
C GLY A 310 -37.01 -4.04 -46.45
N THR A 311 -37.56 -3.53 -45.34
CA THR A 311 -38.51 -2.42 -45.29
C THR A 311 -38.15 -1.44 -44.18
N SER A 312 -38.46 -0.16 -44.40
CA SER A 312 -38.28 0.94 -43.46
C SER A 312 -39.17 0.83 -42.22
N LYS A 313 -40.30 0.15 -42.35
CA LYS A 313 -41.22 -0.20 -41.26
C LYS A 313 -41.51 -1.69 -41.28
N GLY A 314 -41.45 -2.34 -40.12
CA GLY A 314 -41.69 -3.78 -40.05
C GLY A 314 -41.73 -4.33 -38.64
N GLU A 315 -41.98 -5.63 -38.58
CA GLU A 315 -42.02 -6.39 -37.35
C GLU A 315 -41.41 -7.78 -37.53
N ARG A 316 -40.86 -8.32 -36.43
CA ARG A 316 -40.41 -9.71 -36.35
C ARG A 316 -40.90 -10.32 -35.05
N GLN A 317 -41.47 -11.51 -35.14
CA GLN A 317 -41.77 -12.32 -33.98
C GLN A 317 -40.55 -13.17 -33.63
N LEU A 318 -40.18 -13.16 -32.36
CA LEU A 318 -39.08 -13.92 -31.79
C LEU A 318 -39.65 -14.89 -30.77
N ARG A 319 -39.29 -16.16 -30.85
CA ARG A 319 -39.61 -17.12 -29.80
C ARG A 319 -38.61 -16.98 -28.68
N LEU A 320 -39.09 -16.90 -27.45
CA LEU A 320 -38.21 -17.00 -26.30
C LEU A 320 -37.79 -18.46 -26.10
N PRO A 321 -36.52 -18.71 -25.77
CA PRO A 321 -36.09 -20.04 -25.39
C PRO A 321 -36.67 -20.39 -24.01
N THR A 322 -36.66 -21.68 -23.66
CA THR A 322 -36.93 -22.09 -22.28
C THR A 322 -35.84 -21.53 -21.37
N LEU A 323 -36.24 -20.73 -20.38
CA LEU A 323 -35.35 -20.10 -19.42
C LEU A 323 -35.69 -20.58 -18.01
N PRO A 324 -34.71 -20.76 -17.11
CA PRO A 324 -34.99 -20.98 -15.70
C PRO A 324 -35.77 -19.81 -15.09
N ALA A 325 -36.52 -20.06 -14.02
CA ALA A 325 -37.15 -18.99 -13.26
C ALA A 325 -36.10 -17.99 -12.76
N GLY A 326 -36.38 -16.69 -12.96
CA GLY A 326 -35.43 -15.61 -12.71
C GLY A 326 -35.85 -14.30 -13.39
N SER A 327 -34.99 -13.28 -13.27
CA SER A 327 -35.16 -11.96 -13.89
C SER A 327 -34.27 -11.82 -15.12
N TYR A 328 -34.88 -11.36 -16.22
CA TYR A 328 -34.24 -11.27 -17.52
C TYR A 328 -34.49 -9.92 -18.19
N TRP A 329 -33.58 -9.58 -19.09
CA TRP A 329 -33.67 -8.42 -19.96
C TRP A 329 -33.56 -8.87 -21.41
N ILE A 330 -34.38 -8.34 -22.30
CA ILE A 330 -34.19 -8.46 -23.74
C ILE A 330 -33.79 -7.10 -24.29
N ASP A 331 -32.69 -7.05 -25.02
CA ASP A 331 -32.29 -5.88 -25.80
C ASP A 331 -32.27 -6.20 -27.30
N ALA A 332 -32.68 -5.22 -28.10
CA ALA A 332 -32.64 -5.24 -29.56
C ALA A 332 -31.98 -3.96 -30.06
N ILE A 333 -30.94 -4.07 -30.88
CA ILE A 333 -30.12 -2.97 -31.39
C ILE A 333 -30.12 -3.03 -32.91
N ALA A 334 -30.73 -2.03 -33.54
CA ALA A 334 -30.79 -1.87 -34.99
C ALA A 334 -29.55 -1.12 -35.52
N ARG A 335 -29.05 -1.54 -36.68
CA ARG A 335 -27.86 -0.96 -37.30
C ARG A 335 -28.01 -0.79 -38.81
N ASP A 336 -27.37 0.23 -39.36
CA ASP A 336 -27.09 0.38 -40.79
C ASP A 336 -25.59 0.20 -41.08
N ASP A 337 -25.15 0.60 -42.27
CA ASP A 337 -23.75 0.59 -42.71
C ASP A 337 -22.85 1.57 -41.95
N LYS A 338 -23.44 2.59 -41.30
CA LYS A 338 -22.72 3.65 -40.56
C LYS A 338 -22.67 3.38 -39.05
N GLY A 339 -23.69 2.75 -38.48
CA GLY A 339 -23.72 2.42 -37.06
C GLY A 339 -25.11 2.10 -36.52
N VAL A 340 -25.31 2.36 -35.24
CA VAL A 340 -26.59 2.13 -34.55
C VAL A 340 -27.60 3.19 -34.96
N THR A 341 -28.80 2.75 -35.36
CA THR A 341 -29.91 3.61 -35.81
C THR A 341 -31.10 3.61 -34.85
N GLY A 342 -31.15 2.70 -33.89
CA GLY A 342 -32.17 2.64 -32.83
C GLY A 342 -31.98 1.41 -31.94
N TRP A 343 -32.54 1.43 -30.73
CA TRP A 343 -32.55 0.27 -29.84
C TRP A 343 -33.73 0.29 -28.88
N ALA A 344 -34.02 -0.89 -28.31
CA ALA A 344 -35.00 -1.08 -27.27
C ALA A 344 -34.50 -2.06 -26.21
N VAL A 345 -34.96 -1.90 -24.98
CA VAL A 345 -34.68 -2.82 -23.88
C VAL A 345 -35.91 -2.99 -22.99
N LYS A 346 -36.24 -4.23 -22.63
CA LYS A 346 -37.37 -4.55 -21.73
C LYS A 346 -36.96 -5.61 -20.72
N ARG A 347 -37.56 -5.54 -19.53
CA ARG A 347 -37.41 -6.51 -18.45
C ARG A 347 -38.61 -7.44 -18.42
N PHE A 348 -38.38 -8.71 -18.12
CA PHE A 348 -39.43 -9.68 -17.80
C PHE A 348 -38.94 -10.65 -16.72
N ASN A 349 -39.89 -11.33 -16.08
CA ASN A 349 -39.60 -12.38 -15.13
C ASN A 349 -40.12 -13.73 -15.63
N VAL A 350 -39.43 -14.79 -15.26
CA VAL A 350 -39.86 -16.17 -15.47
C VAL A 350 -40.13 -16.78 -14.10
N THR A 351 -41.29 -17.38 -13.93
CA THR A 351 -41.73 -17.99 -12.66
C THR A 351 -41.97 -19.48 -12.81
N THR A 352 -41.97 -20.21 -11.71
CA THR A 352 -42.29 -21.64 -11.64
C THR A 352 -42.88 -21.94 -10.28
N GLU A 353 -43.73 -22.97 -10.19
CA GLU A 353 -44.30 -23.43 -8.92
C GLU A 353 -43.27 -24.15 -8.04
N LEU A 354 -42.45 -25.01 -8.66
CA LEU A 354 -41.36 -25.71 -8.00
C LEU A 354 -40.12 -24.81 -7.92
N ARG A 355 -39.85 -24.28 -6.73
CA ARG A 355 -38.78 -23.30 -6.52
C ARG A 355 -37.94 -23.58 -5.29
N ILE A 356 -36.72 -23.08 -5.31
CA ILE A 356 -35.87 -23.03 -4.12
C ILE A 356 -36.29 -21.82 -3.27
N ALA A 357 -36.82 -22.08 -2.08
CA ALA A 357 -37.24 -21.04 -1.16
C ALA A 357 -36.06 -20.38 -0.45
N LYS A 358 -35.07 -21.19 -0.04
CA LYS A 358 -33.91 -20.71 0.72
C LYS A 358 -32.71 -21.62 0.49
N VAL A 359 -31.54 -21.01 0.51
CA VAL A 359 -30.25 -21.70 0.67
C VAL A 359 -29.57 -21.05 1.87
N SER A 360 -29.11 -21.86 2.80
CA SER A 360 -28.44 -21.39 4.01
C SER A 360 -27.13 -22.15 4.25
N LEU A 361 -26.22 -21.52 4.96
CA LEU A 361 -24.94 -22.09 5.35
C LEU A 361 -24.92 -22.33 6.86
N GLU A 362 -24.32 -23.43 7.29
CA GLU A 362 -24.03 -23.69 8.72
C GLU A 362 -23.04 -22.62 9.25
N ARG A 363 -22.06 -22.26 8.41
CA ARG A 363 -21.08 -21.20 8.66
C ARG A 363 -20.66 -20.53 7.35
N GLU A 364 -20.32 -19.25 7.43
CA GLU A 364 -19.93 -18.43 6.27
C GLU A 364 -18.44 -18.49 5.93
N SER A 365 -17.64 -19.23 6.70
CA SER A 365 -16.21 -19.37 6.47
C SER A 365 -15.62 -20.61 7.11
N GLY A 366 -14.46 -21.04 6.60
CA GLY A 366 -13.66 -22.12 7.19
C GLY A 366 -12.25 -22.14 6.63
N GLU A 367 -11.40 -22.97 7.22
CA GLU A 367 -10.03 -23.17 6.74
C GLU A 367 -10.02 -23.98 5.43
N ALA A 368 -8.93 -23.92 4.68
CA ALA A 368 -8.85 -24.72 3.45
C ALA A 368 -8.90 -26.23 3.78
N GLY A 369 -9.84 -26.96 3.16
CA GLY A 369 -10.09 -28.38 3.43
C GLY A 369 -11.34 -28.63 4.28
N ASP A 370 -11.83 -27.61 5.00
CA ASP A 370 -13.09 -27.68 5.73
C ASP A 370 -14.27 -27.88 4.76
N PRO A 371 -15.26 -28.75 5.07
CA PRO A 371 -16.45 -28.88 4.25
C PRO A 371 -17.32 -27.62 4.33
N ILE A 372 -17.92 -27.26 3.19
CA ILE A 372 -18.92 -26.20 3.08
C ILE A 372 -20.28 -26.87 3.27
N ARG A 373 -20.92 -26.62 4.41
CA ARG A 373 -22.18 -27.26 4.81
C ARG A 373 -23.34 -26.27 4.88
N GLY A 374 -24.53 -26.76 4.61
CA GLY A 374 -25.74 -25.97 4.64
C GLY A 374 -26.98 -26.75 4.28
N GLU A 375 -28.07 -26.02 4.10
CA GLU A 375 -29.41 -26.57 3.87
C GLU A 375 -30.09 -25.84 2.71
N VAL A 376 -30.84 -26.58 1.90
CA VAL A 376 -31.71 -26.07 0.83
C VAL A 376 -33.16 -26.39 1.17
N ASP A 377 -34.00 -25.36 1.22
CA ASP A 377 -35.46 -25.50 1.33
C ASP A 377 -36.09 -25.35 -0.07
N ILE A 378 -36.92 -26.33 -0.45
CA ILE A 378 -37.66 -26.40 -1.71
C ILE A 378 -39.16 -26.24 -1.42
N THR A 379 -39.87 -25.51 -2.27
CA THR A 379 -41.32 -25.33 -2.21
C THR A 379 -41.93 -25.68 -3.56
N GLY A 380 -43.08 -26.37 -3.54
CA GLY A 380 -43.77 -26.85 -4.74
C GLY A 380 -43.60 -28.36 -4.94
N PRO A 381 -44.30 -28.94 -5.93
CA PRO A 381 -44.32 -30.38 -6.14
C PRO A 381 -43.00 -30.90 -6.72
N VAL A 382 -42.33 -31.81 -6.00
CA VAL A 382 -41.13 -32.50 -6.49
C VAL A 382 -41.56 -33.80 -7.20
N GLY A 383 -41.47 -33.84 -8.53
CA GLY A 383 -41.71 -35.05 -9.32
C GLY A 383 -40.52 -36.04 -9.31
N GLU A 384 -40.77 -37.26 -9.80
CA GLU A 384 -39.78 -38.36 -9.81
C GLU A 384 -38.50 -38.02 -10.60
N ASN A 385 -38.61 -37.21 -11.66
CA ASN A 385 -37.50 -36.77 -12.53
C ASN A 385 -36.87 -35.42 -12.13
N THR A 386 -37.08 -34.97 -10.89
CA THR A 386 -36.49 -33.74 -10.37
C THR A 386 -35.13 -34.02 -9.74
N LEU A 387 -34.13 -33.20 -10.08
CA LEU A 387 -32.79 -33.23 -9.51
C LEU A 387 -32.48 -31.90 -8.85
N LEU A 388 -32.01 -31.91 -7.59
CA LEU A 388 -31.37 -30.74 -6.98
C LEU A 388 -29.85 -30.83 -7.17
N ARG A 389 -29.24 -29.75 -7.64
CA ARG A 389 -27.79 -29.56 -7.63
C ARG A 389 -27.42 -28.43 -6.68
N VAL A 390 -26.39 -28.63 -5.88
CA VAL A 390 -25.78 -27.57 -5.06
C VAL A 390 -24.36 -27.34 -5.53
N HIS A 391 -24.01 -26.09 -5.78
CA HIS A 391 -22.75 -25.66 -6.36
C HIS A 391 -22.01 -24.70 -5.44
N ALA A 392 -20.67 -24.81 -5.43
CA ALA A 392 -19.79 -23.71 -5.03
C ALA A 392 -19.26 -23.04 -6.30
N ILE A 393 -19.51 -21.75 -6.45
CA ILE A 393 -19.14 -20.98 -7.64
C ILE A 393 -18.21 -19.82 -7.31
N ASP A 394 -17.35 -19.46 -8.25
CA ASP A 394 -16.53 -18.25 -8.12
C ASP A 394 -17.13 -17.03 -8.85
N ARG A 395 -16.46 -15.88 -8.71
CA ARG A 395 -16.82 -14.62 -9.37
C ARG A 395 -16.86 -14.67 -10.90
N PHE A 396 -16.27 -15.69 -11.52
CA PHE A 396 -16.27 -15.89 -12.96
C PHE A 396 -17.39 -16.85 -13.42
N GLY A 397 -18.23 -17.34 -12.49
CA GLY A 397 -19.30 -18.28 -12.77
C GLY A 397 -18.84 -19.73 -12.91
N ARG A 398 -17.61 -20.04 -12.50
CA ARG A 398 -17.07 -21.41 -12.55
C ARG A 398 -17.62 -22.23 -11.39
N VAL A 399 -18.17 -23.40 -11.67
CA VAL A 399 -18.64 -24.38 -10.68
C VAL A 399 -17.47 -25.22 -10.20
N LEU A 400 -16.93 -24.94 -9.02
CA LEU A 400 -15.72 -25.55 -8.46
C LEU A 400 -16.00 -26.78 -7.59
N ALA A 401 -17.21 -26.89 -7.06
CA ALA A 401 -17.73 -28.08 -6.38
C ALA A 401 -19.21 -28.24 -6.73
N ARG A 402 -19.68 -29.50 -6.78
CA ARG A 402 -21.05 -29.88 -7.09
C ARG A 402 -21.45 -31.08 -6.25
N GLN A 403 -22.69 -31.06 -5.75
CA GLN A 403 -23.37 -32.21 -5.15
C GLN A 403 -24.76 -32.32 -5.76
N GLU A 404 -25.24 -33.55 -5.92
CA GLU A 404 -26.49 -33.88 -6.59
C GLU A 404 -27.40 -34.70 -5.68
N PHE A 405 -28.70 -34.40 -5.75
CA PHE A 405 -29.74 -35.07 -4.97
C PHE A 405 -30.90 -35.43 -5.91
N PRO A 406 -30.94 -36.66 -6.42
CA PRO A 406 -32.08 -37.18 -7.18
C PRO A 406 -33.32 -37.21 -6.29
N THR A 407 -34.46 -36.77 -6.83
CA THR A 407 -35.77 -36.76 -6.15
C THR A 407 -35.68 -36.11 -4.76
N PRO A 408 -35.25 -34.83 -4.69
CA PRO A 408 -34.92 -34.18 -3.42
C PRO A 408 -36.15 -34.05 -2.52
N LYS A 409 -35.96 -34.23 -1.20
CA LYS A 409 -36.99 -33.87 -0.23
C LYS A 409 -37.22 -32.35 -0.22
N SER A 410 -38.28 -31.89 0.42
CA SER A 410 -38.55 -30.45 0.63
C SER A 410 -37.43 -29.72 1.36
N ARG A 411 -36.61 -30.44 2.13
CA ARG A 411 -35.42 -29.96 2.81
C ARG A 411 -34.25 -30.91 2.57
N VAL A 412 -33.11 -30.37 2.17
CA VAL A 412 -31.91 -31.14 1.83
C VAL A 412 -30.67 -30.52 2.45
N ASP A 413 -29.95 -31.31 3.25
CA ASP A 413 -28.62 -30.96 3.75
C ASP A 413 -27.56 -31.25 2.70
N PHE A 414 -26.60 -30.33 2.53
CA PHE A 414 -25.48 -30.50 1.61
C PHE A 414 -24.12 -30.33 2.30
N SER A 415 -23.09 -30.91 1.70
CA SER A 415 -21.70 -30.79 2.13
C SER A 415 -20.77 -30.82 0.91
N LEU A 416 -20.30 -29.66 0.48
CA LEU A 416 -19.35 -29.52 -0.63
C LEU A 416 -17.90 -29.52 -0.12
N SER A 417 -16.98 -30.06 -0.92
CA SER A 417 -15.54 -30.01 -0.61
C SER A 417 -14.97 -28.61 -0.84
N SER A 418 -14.22 -28.06 0.12
CA SER A 418 -13.32 -26.92 -0.11
C SER A 418 -11.89 -27.41 -0.38
N LYS A 419 -11.14 -26.69 -1.22
CA LYS A 419 -9.75 -27.03 -1.57
C LYS A 419 -8.86 -25.79 -1.50
N PRO A 420 -7.58 -25.89 -1.11
CA PRO A 420 -6.65 -24.75 -1.10
C PRO A 420 -6.48 -24.04 -2.45
N SER A 421 -6.72 -24.74 -3.56
CA SER A 421 -6.64 -24.18 -4.92
C SER A 421 -7.86 -23.34 -5.33
N MET A 422 -8.93 -23.32 -4.51
CA MET A 422 -10.11 -22.50 -4.77
C MET A 422 -9.85 -21.04 -4.36
N PRO A 423 -10.52 -20.06 -5.01
CA PRO A 423 -10.48 -18.68 -4.56
C PRO A 423 -11.08 -18.54 -3.15
N GLY A 424 -10.61 -17.53 -2.41
CA GLY A 424 -11.04 -17.30 -1.03
C GLY A 424 -12.51 -16.87 -0.87
N TYR A 425 -13.22 -16.54 -1.95
CA TYR A 425 -14.61 -16.09 -1.94
C TYR A 425 -15.45 -16.91 -2.91
N LEU A 426 -16.48 -17.59 -2.40
CA LEU A 426 -17.33 -18.51 -3.16
C LEU A 426 -18.81 -18.17 -2.95
N GLY A 427 -19.56 -18.05 -4.04
CA GLY A 427 -21.02 -18.09 -4.00
C GLY A 427 -21.51 -19.53 -3.85
N ILE A 428 -22.63 -19.73 -3.16
CA ILE A 428 -23.30 -21.02 -3.07
C ILE A 428 -24.62 -20.92 -3.79
N GLU A 429 -24.84 -21.83 -4.74
CA GLU A 429 -26.02 -21.85 -5.60
C GLU A 429 -26.71 -23.21 -5.47
N ALA A 430 -28.04 -23.20 -5.35
CA ALA A 430 -28.86 -24.38 -5.56
C ALA A 430 -29.59 -24.25 -6.90
N VAL A 431 -29.74 -25.36 -7.61
CA VAL A 431 -30.37 -25.43 -8.93
C VAL A 431 -31.30 -26.64 -8.99
N ILE A 432 -32.56 -26.42 -9.34
CA ILE A 432 -33.49 -27.50 -9.68
C ILE A 432 -33.37 -27.79 -11.17
N VAL A 433 -33.26 -29.06 -11.53
CA VAL A 433 -33.12 -29.53 -12.91
C VAL A 433 -34.23 -30.55 -13.18
N GLN A 434 -34.97 -30.35 -14.27
CA GLN A 434 -36.01 -31.27 -14.75
C GLN A 434 -35.84 -31.50 -16.25
N GLY A 435 -35.96 -32.74 -16.70
CA GLY A 435 -35.77 -33.08 -18.12
C GLY A 435 -34.38 -32.69 -18.67
N GLY A 436 -33.36 -32.62 -17.81
CA GLY A 436 -32.01 -32.20 -18.16
C GLY A 436 -31.81 -30.68 -18.29
N GLN A 437 -32.83 -29.87 -18.06
CA GLN A 437 -32.76 -28.40 -18.12
C GLN A 437 -32.89 -27.77 -16.73
N ASP A 438 -32.19 -26.66 -16.51
CA ASP A 438 -32.33 -25.87 -15.30
C ASP A 438 -33.77 -25.27 -15.23
N THR A 439 -34.48 -25.54 -14.13
CA THR A 439 -35.84 -25.06 -13.85
C THR A 439 -35.81 -23.75 -13.08
N CYS A 440 -35.04 -23.70 -12.00
CA CYS A 440 -34.82 -22.48 -11.22
C CYS A 440 -33.49 -22.57 -10.48
N TYR A 441 -32.90 -21.44 -10.14
CA TYR A 441 -31.75 -21.35 -9.26
C TYR A 441 -32.00 -20.35 -8.14
N ARG A 442 -31.29 -20.54 -7.03
CA ARG A 442 -31.23 -19.55 -5.94
C ARG A 442 -29.85 -19.56 -5.31
N TYR A 443 -29.33 -18.36 -5.07
CA TYR A 443 -28.09 -18.18 -4.34
C TYR A 443 -28.34 -18.13 -2.83
N CYS A 444 -27.36 -18.62 -2.06
CA CYS A 444 -27.30 -18.39 -0.63
C CYS A 444 -27.21 -16.89 -0.34
N GLN A 445 -27.84 -16.45 0.74
CA GLN A 445 -27.82 -15.05 1.16
C GLN A 445 -26.38 -14.55 1.45
N ASN A 446 -25.55 -15.46 1.95
CA ASN A 446 -24.16 -15.21 2.32
C ASN A 446 -23.22 -16.09 1.49
N SER A 447 -22.11 -15.51 1.07
CA SER A 447 -21.03 -16.22 0.40
C SER A 447 -20.19 -16.98 1.42
N TYR A 448 -19.53 -18.05 0.97
CA TYR A 448 -18.58 -18.79 1.78
C TYR A 448 -17.16 -18.28 1.55
N SER A 449 -16.43 -18.01 2.63
CA SER A 449 -15.04 -17.60 2.58
C SER A 449 -14.09 -18.75 2.97
N ILE A 450 -13.19 -19.13 2.06
CA ILE A 450 -12.04 -19.97 2.42
C ILE A 450 -10.97 -19.02 2.96
N THR A 451 -10.61 -19.18 4.23
CA THR A 451 -9.72 -18.25 4.91
C THR A 451 -8.32 -18.24 4.27
N GLN A 452 -7.88 -17.07 3.77
CA GLN A 452 -6.57 -16.89 3.14
C GLN A 452 -5.80 -15.71 3.76
N ARG A 453 -4.78 -15.99 4.58
CA ARG A 453 -4.08 -14.95 5.37
C ARG A 453 -2.87 -14.30 4.67
N LYS A 454 -2.31 -14.93 3.63
CA LYS A 454 -1.17 -14.44 2.84
C LYS A 454 0.09 -14.10 3.68
N HIS A 455 0.30 -14.83 4.76
CA HIS A 455 1.39 -14.64 5.71
C HIS A 455 2.75 -15.15 5.22
N ASP A 456 2.76 -15.94 4.15
CA ASP A 456 3.87 -16.68 3.56
C ASP A 456 4.34 -16.10 2.21
N ARG A 457 3.86 -14.90 1.87
CA ARG A 457 4.16 -14.22 0.61
C ARG A 457 4.46 -12.75 0.81
N TRP A 458 4.97 -12.13 -0.24
CA TRP A 458 5.13 -10.68 -0.28
C TRP A 458 3.79 -9.98 -0.47
N ASN A 459 3.58 -8.87 0.23
CA ASN A 459 2.30 -8.17 0.28
C ASN A 459 2.39 -6.69 -0.11
N PHE A 460 1.39 -6.23 -0.87
CA PHE A 460 1.16 -4.81 -1.15
C PHE A 460 -0.17 -4.39 -0.53
N LEU A 461 -0.10 -3.55 0.50
CA LEU A 461 -1.21 -3.05 1.26
C LEU A 461 -1.57 -1.61 0.84
N VAL A 462 -2.84 -1.32 0.64
CA VAL A 462 -3.34 0.04 0.37
C VAL A 462 -4.30 0.48 1.47
N TRP A 463 -4.11 1.69 2.00
CA TRP A 463 -5.02 2.27 2.99
C TRP A 463 -6.21 3.00 2.34
N GLY A 464 -7.34 3.00 3.03
CA GLY A 464 -8.52 3.84 2.81
C GLY A 464 -9.40 3.43 1.63
N ARG A 465 -10.67 3.86 1.62
CA ARG A 465 -11.72 3.53 0.62
C ARG A 465 -12.07 4.66 -0.35
N LEU A 466 -12.68 4.28 -1.47
CA LEU A 466 -13.44 5.22 -2.30
C LEU A 466 -14.83 5.41 -1.67
N TYR A 467 -15.04 6.54 -1.00
CA TYR A 467 -16.29 6.77 -0.27
C TYR A 467 -17.45 6.96 -1.25
N ALA A 468 -18.54 6.20 -1.05
CA ALA A 468 -19.81 6.36 -1.77
C ALA A 468 -19.66 6.34 -3.31
N SER A 469 -18.69 5.58 -3.83
CA SER A 469 -18.51 5.43 -5.27
C SER A 469 -19.29 4.22 -5.79
N PRO A 470 -20.08 4.37 -6.87
CA PRO A 470 -20.70 3.23 -7.55
C PRO A 470 -19.69 2.24 -8.14
N PHE A 471 -18.40 2.58 -8.14
CA PHE A 471 -17.36 1.82 -8.78
C PHE A 471 -16.43 1.06 -7.82
N LEU A 472 -16.85 0.86 -6.57
CA LEU A 472 -16.02 0.18 -5.57
C LEU A 472 -15.52 -1.19 -6.05
N GLU A 473 -16.39 -2.01 -6.64
CA GLU A 473 -15.99 -3.32 -7.19
C GLU A 473 -14.94 -3.22 -8.31
N VAL A 474 -15.09 -2.21 -9.18
CA VAL A 474 -14.24 -2.02 -10.36
C VAL A 474 -12.87 -1.52 -9.91
N ALA A 475 -12.87 -0.61 -8.94
CA ALA A 475 -11.65 -0.11 -8.34
C ALA A 475 -10.87 -1.22 -7.64
N ASP A 476 -11.52 -2.10 -6.87
CA ASP A 476 -10.83 -3.21 -6.20
C ASP A 476 -10.32 -4.27 -7.17
N ASP A 477 -11.05 -4.55 -8.25
CA ASP A 477 -10.55 -5.39 -9.35
C ASP A 477 -9.31 -4.78 -10.02
N LEU A 478 -9.34 -3.46 -10.27
CA LEU A 478 -8.20 -2.73 -10.82
C LEU A 478 -7.01 -2.76 -9.85
N LEU A 479 -7.22 -2.55 -8.55
CA LEU A 479 -6.16 -2.60 -7.54
C LEU A 479 -5.54 -4.00 -7.46
N ALA A 480 -6.36 -5.06 -7.44
CA ALA A 480 -5.89 -6.44 -7.42
C ALA A 480 -5.10 -6.80 -8.69
N ALA A 481 -5.60 -6.41 -9.88
CA ALA A 481 -4.91 -6.60 -11.14
C ALA A 481 -3.52 -5.91 -11.16
N ASN A 482 -3.40 -4.78 -10.47
CA ASN A 482 -2.17 -4.00 -10.34
C ASN A 482 -1.32 -4.36 -9.11
N GLY A 483 -1.57 -5.52 -8.50
CA GLY A 483 -0.67 -6.16 -7.53
C GLY A 483 -0.99 -5.87 -6.06
N VAL A 484 -2.07 -5.15 -5.74
CA VAL A 484 -2.52 -4.98 -4.35
C VAL A 484 -3.01 -6.31 -3.81
N THR A 485 -2.46 -6.74 -2.67
CA THR A 485 -2.79 -8.03 -2.04
C THR A 485 -3.65 -7.87 -0.80
N SER A 486 -3.66 -6.68 -0.18
CA SER A 486 -4.49 -6.37 0.98
C SER A 486 -4.92 -4.91 1.00
N ARG A 487 -6.03 -4.63 1.67
CA ARG A 487 -6.44 -3.28 1.99
C ARG A 487 -6.68 -3.09 3.48
N MET A 488 -6.25 -1.93 3.99
CA MET A 488 -6.45 -1.51 5.37
C MET A 488 -7.61 -0.51 5.49
N GLU A 489 -8.59 -0.83 6.33
CA GLU A 489 -9.84 -0.05 6.44
C GLU A 489 -10.60 -0.36 7.75
N THR A 490 -11.49 0.55 8.16
CA THR A 490 -12.43 0.36 9.29
C THR A 490 -13.46 -0.76 9.01
N SER A 491 -14.07 -1.34 10.05
CA SER A 491 -15.01 -2.48 9.92
C SER A 491 -16.40 -2.10 9.38
N GLY A 492 -16.74 -0.81 9.31
CA GLY A 492 -18.01 -0.31 8.79
C GLY A 492 -18.10 -0.29 7.25
N VAL A 493 -17.37 -1.16 6.55
CA VAL A 493 -17.25 -1.15 5.09
C VAL A 493 -17.69 -2.47 4.45
N PRO A 494 -18.20 -2.46 3.19
CA PRO A 494 -18.62 -3.68 2.49
C PRO A 494 -17.45 -4.60 2.05
N TRP A 495 -16.62 -5.06 2.98
CA TRP A 495 -15.41 -5.87 2.81
C TRP A 495 -15.44 -6.99 1.76
N TRP A 496 -16.62 -7.54 1.43
CA TRP A 496 -16.80 -8.62 0.45
C TRP A 496 -16.25 -8.27 -0.93
N TYR A 497 -16.20 -6.99 -1.35
CA TYR A 497 -15.56 -6.60 -2.60
C TYR A 497 -14.06 -6.94 -2.62
N MET A 498 -13.37 -6.80 -1.48
CA MET A 498 -11.94 -7.06 -1.37
C MET A 498 -11.69 -8.54 -1.52
N THR A 499 -12.41 -9.35 -0.73
CA THR A 499 -12.27 -10.79 -0.72
C THR A 499 -12.67 -11.39 -2.07
N ARG A 500 -13.72 -10.86 -2.71
CA ARG A 500 -14.11 -11.18 -4.09
C ARG A 500 -13.02 -10.84 -5.12
N ALA A 501 -12.31 -9.73 -4.94
CA ALA A 501 -11.14 -9.37 -5.75
C ALA A 501 -9.88 -10.22 -5.44
N GLY A 502 -9.96 -11.11 -4.44
CA GLY A 502 -8.83 -11.91 -3.98
C GLY A 502 -7.86 -11.14 -3.10
N MET A 503 -8.27 -10.02 -2.50
CA MET A 503 -7.49 -9.24 -1.52
C MET A 503 -7.86 -9.59 -0.07
N ASN A 504 -6.89 -9.43 0.83
CA ASN A 504 -7.09 -9.61 2.27
C ASN A 504 -7.58 -8.32 2.92
N TYR A 505 -8.36 -8.47 3.99
CA TYR A 505 -8.69 -7.38 4.88
C TYR A 505 -7.60 -7.20 5.96
N THR A 506 -7.21 -5.94 6.21
CA THR A 506 -6.39 -5.54 7.35
C THR A 506 -7.25 -4.58 8.20
N PRO A 507 -7.89 -5.03 9.28
CA PRO A 507 -8.73 -4.16 10.09
C PRO A 507 -7.92 -3.02 10.72
N TYR A 508 -8.42 -1.81 10.51
CA TYR A 508 -8.02 -0.63 11.26
C TYR A 508 -8.78 -0.62 12.59
N CYS A 509 -8.15 -1.13 13.64
CA CYS A 509 -8.74 -1.33 14.94
C CYS A 509 -8.54 -0.10 15.82
N ALA A 510 -9.60 0.28 16.55
CA ALA A 510 -9.41 1.11 17.74
C ALA A 510 -8.58 0.33 18.76
N SER A 511 -7.62 1.01 19.39
CA SER A 511 -6.62 0.35 20.23
C SER A 511 -6.33 1.07 21.52
N GLY A 512 -6.79 2.32 21.72
CA GLY A 512 -6.47 3.11 22.91
C GLY A 512 -4.99 3.46 23.00
N LEU A 513 -4.26 3.28 21.90
CA LEU A 513 -2.99 3.93 21.68
C LEU A 513 -3.26 5.39 21.32
N TYR A 514 -2.42 6.29 21.81
CA TYR A 514 -2.55 7.70 21.45
C TYR A 514 -1.80 7.97 20.14
N ARG A 515 -2.39 8.82 19.30
CA ARG A 515 -1.80 9.30 18.06
C ARG A 515 -0.74 10.36 18.34
N LEU A 516 0.29 10.41 17.50
CA LEU A 516 1.24 11.50 17.52
C LEU A 516 0.64 12.80 16.90
N PRO A 517 0.56 13.97 17.57
CA PRO A 517 0.40 15.25 16.89
C PRO A 517 1.38 15.52 15.73
N ASP A 518 1.00 16.39 14.79
CA ASP A 518 1.78 16.61 13.56
C ASP A 518 3.05 17.48 13.76
N MET A 519 3.20 18.12 14.93
CA MET A 519 4.23 19.16 15.20
C MET A 519 5.04 18.85 16.48
N GLY A 520 5.99 17.92 16.42
CA GLY A 520 7.10 17.85 17.39
C GLY A 520 7.22 16.58 18.27
N PRO A 521 8.21 16.52 19.18
CA PRO A 521 8.43 15.38 20.06
C PRO A 521 7.26 15.23 21.04
N GLN A 522 6.69 14.02 21.11
CA GLN A 522 5.52 13.78 21.96
C GLN A 522 5.79 12.73 22.98
N GLU A 523 6.24 13.27 24.09
CA GLU A 523 6.25 12.57 25.33
C GLU A 523 4.82 12.22 25.74
N PRO A 524 4.59 11.03 26.32
CA PRO A 524 3.30 10.62 26.82
C PRO A 524 2.74 11.69 27.75
N THR A 525 1.58 12.19 27.38
CA THR A 525 0.88 13.25 28.07
C THR A 525 -0.11 12.67 29.06
N VAL A 526 -0.33 13.37 30.16
CA VAL A 526 -1.33 12.96 31.16
C VAL A 526 -2.30 14.09 31.47
N ASN A 527 -3.54 13.72 31.81
CA ASN A 527 -4.58 14.63 32.27
C ASN A 527 -4.34 15.07 33.73
N GLU A 528 -5.28 15.84 34.30
CA GLU A 528 -5.20 16.34 35.69
C GLU A 528 -5.20 15.24 36.75
N HIS A 529 -5.60 14.01 36.40
CA HIS A 529 -5.53 12.83 37.27
C HIS A 529 -4.27 11.99 37.06
N GLY A 530 -3.30 12.50 36.28
CA GLY A 530 -2.06 11.76 36.01
C GLY A 530 -2.27 10.52 35.15
N THR A 531 -3.37 10.40 34.41
CA THR A 531 -3.65 9.28 33.49
C THR A 531 -3.35 9.67 32.04
N LEU A 532 -2.91 8.72 31.20
CA LEU A 532 -2.60 8.98 29.79
C LEU A 532 -3.73 9.75 29.10
N GLU A 533 -3.38 10.91 28.56
CA GLU A 533 -4.27 11.76 27.79
C GLU A 533 -4.42 11.17 26.38
N ARG A 534 -5.62 11.21 25.79
CA ARG A 534 -5.92 10.71 24.42
C ARG A 534 -5.69 9.20 24.19
N ALA A 535 -5.29 8.43 25.20
CA ALA A 535 -5.11 6.97 25.15
C ALA A 535 -6.28 6.19 25.79
N ASP A 536 -7.45 6.83 25.88
CA ASP A 536 -8.67 6.31 26.52
C ASP A 536 -8.46 5.70 27.93
N GLY A 537 -7.46 6.19 28.68
CA GLY A 537 -7.16 5.76 30.06
C GLY A 537 -5.81 5.05 30.26
N CYS A 538 -5.59 4.55 31.47
CA CYS A 538 -4.35 3.86 31.85
C CYS A 538 -4.26 2.48 31.19
N TRP A 539 -3.12 2.19 30.55
CA TRP A 539 -2.86 0.88 29.94
C TRP A 539 -2.66 -0.26 30.94
N ASN A 540 -2.60 -0.01 32.24
CA ASN A 540 -2.35 -1.02 33.27
C ASN A 540 -3.49 -1.14 34.30
N HIS A 541 -4.61 -0.44 34.10
CA HIS A 541 -5.75 -0.48 35.02
C HIS A 541 -6.75 -1.57 34.60
N GLU A 542 -6.66 -2.74 35.22
CA GLU A 542 -7.73 -3.75 35.16
C GLU A 542 -8.86 -3.37 36.13
N PRO A 543 -10.15 -3.54 35.77
CA PRO A 543 -10.68 -4.26 34.60
C PRO A 543 -10.89 -3.40 33.33
N ALA A 544 -10.56 -2.11 33.38
CA ALA A 544 -10.89 -1.16 32.31
C ALA A 544 -10.23 -1.51 30.96
N VAL A 545 -9.00 -2.04 30.98
CA VAL A 545 -8.32 -2.46 29.75
C VAL A 545 -9.01 -3.67 29.12
N SER A 546 -9.34 -4.71 29.90
CA SER A 546 -10.02 -5.89 29.39
C SER A 546 -11.35 -5.53 28.71
N LEU A 547 -12.20 -4.76 29.40
CA LEU A 547 -13.49 -4.30 28.86
C LEU A 547 -13.34 -3.55 27.53
N ARG A 548 -12.31 -2.71 27.44
CA ARG A 548 -12.05 -1.87 26.26
C ARG A 548 -11.53 -2.69 25.08
N LEU A 549 -10.61 -3.63 25.32
CA LEU A 549 -10.11 -4.53 24.28
C LEU A 549 -11.20 -5.46 23.76
N ASP A 550 -12.03 -6.02 24.65
CA ASP A 550 -13.17 -6.86 24.27
C ASP A 550 -14.17 -6.09 23.40
N LYS A 551 -14.44 -4.82 23.74
CA LYS A 551 -15.30 -3.94 22.93
C LYS A 551 -14.74 -3.73 21.52
N TRP A 552 -13.46 -3.42 21.38
CA TRP A 552 -12.87 -3.07 20.08
C TRP A 552 -12.56 -4.28 19.21
N LEU A 553 -12.11 -5.38 19.80
CA LEU A 553 -11.82 -6.61 19.06
C LEU A 553 -13.10 -7.41 18.79
N GLY A 554 -14.11 -7.28 19.64
CA GLY A 554 -15.42 -7.90 19.45
C GLY A 554 -16.06 -7.52 18.10
N SER A 555 -15.94 -6.26 17.66
CA SER A 555 -16.43 -5.83 16.34
C SER A 555 -15.67 -6.42 15.16
N GLU A 556 -14.44 -6.89 15.39
CA GLU A 556 -13.56 -7.43 14.36
C GLU A 556 -13.62 -8.98 14.26
N ARG A 557 -14.31 -9.64 15.20
CA ARG A 557 -14.36 -11.11 15.35
C ARG A 557 -14.76 -11.81 14.06
N ASP A 558 -15.80 -11.32 13.39
CA ASP A 558 -16.34 -11.96 12.20
C ASP A 558 -15.36 -11.91 11.02
N PHE A 559 -14.38 -11.01 11.06
CA PHE A 559 -13.46 -10.83 9.94
C PHE A 559 -12.37 -11.89 9.85
N ARG A 560 -12.13 -12.65 10.92
CA ARG A 560 -11.12 -13.73 10.92
C ARG A 560 -11.34 -14.73 9.78
N GLY A 561 -12.60 -15.08 9.50
CA GLY A 561 -12.98 -16.04 8.47
C GLY A 561 -12.66 -15.59 7.03
N ARG A 562 -12.34 -14.30 6.86
CA ARG A 562 -12.05 -13.65 5.58
C ARG A 562 -10.55 -13.57 5.29
N GLY A 563 -9.70 -14.11 6.18
CA GLY A 563 -8.25 -14.15 5.99
C GLY A 563 -7.58 -12.82 6.29
N VAL A 564 -7.53 -12.44 7.57
CA VAL A 564 -6.89 -11.19 8.00
C VAL A 564 -5.37 -11.26 7.80
N LEU A 565 -4.80 -10.27 7.10
CA LEU A 565 -3.33 -10.15 6.96
C LEU A 565 -2.69 -9.71 8.28
N ALA A 566 -3.17 -8.59 8.84
CA ALA A 566 -2.76 -8.08 10.14
C ALA A 566 -3.86 -7.21 10.75
N TYR A 567 -3.90 -7.12 12.08
CA TYR A 567 -4.73 -6.18 12.83
C TYR A 567 -3.92 -4.92 13.12
N SER A 568 -4.30 -3.81 12.47
CA SER A 568 -3.65 -2.51 12.65
C SER A 568 -4.20 -1.80 13.87
N MET A 569 -3.35 -1.39 14.80
CA MET A 569 -3.72 -0.84 16.10
C MET A 569 -3.81 0.70 16.12
N GLY A 570 -4.44 1.33 15.13
CA GLY A 570 -4.62 2.79 15.07
C GLY A 570 -3.76 3.50 14.02
N ASP A 571 -3.88 4.83 13.97
CA ASP A 571 -3.29 5.73 12.95
C ASP A 571 -2.14 6.55 13.57
N GLU A 572 -0.95 6.45 12.98
CA GLU A 572 0.27 7.21 13.35
C GLU A 572 0.54 7.21 14.87
N VAL A 573 0.46 6.02 15.46
CA VAL A 573 0.51 5.87 16.91
C VAL A 573 1.90 6.12 17.47
N ALA A 574 1.92 6.74 18.66
CA ALA A 574 3.12 6.82 19.45
C ALA A 574 3.50 5.43 19.95
N VAL A 575 4.78 5.07 19.81
CA VAL A 575 5.30 3.74 20.19
C VAL A 575 5.92 3.71 21.59
N MET A 576 5.50 4.62 22.46
CA MET A 576 5.91 4.67 23.86
C MET A 576 4.77 5.25 24.69
N GLY A 577 4.65 4.89 25.96
CA GLY A 577 3.56 5.39 26.80
C GLY A 577 3.67 4.97 28.25
N SER A 578 3.40 5.89 29.17
CA SER A 578 3.25 5.64 30.60
C SER A 578 2.44 6.75 31.25
N CYS A 579 1.88 6.49 32.43
CA CYS A 579 1.24 7.52 33.24
C CYS A 579 1.57 7.37 34.73
N LEU A 580 0.97 8.25 35.53
CA LEU A 580 1.08 8.28 37.00
C LEU A 580 -0.09 7.60 37.70
N HIS A 581 -1.02 7.00 36.96
CA HIS A 581 -2.08 6.18 37.54
C HIS A 581 -1.47 5.08 38.43
N PRO A 582 -2.03 4.80 39.64
CA PRO A 582 -1.43 3.86 40.61
C PRO A 582 -1.04 2.51 40.01
N SER A 583 -1.91 1.92 39.17
CA SER A 583 -1.60 0.65 38.48
C SER A 583 -0.41 0.74 37.53
N CYS A 584 -0.27 1.84 36.77
CA CYS A 584 0.89 2.02 35.88
C CYS A 584 2.18 2.20 36.67
N TRP A 585 2.10 2.92 37.79
CA TRP A 585 3.26 3.16 38.64
C TRP A 585 3.72 1.88 39.34
N LYS A 586 2.78 1.07 39.83
CA LYS A 586 3.08 -0.26 40.39
C LYS A 586 3.78 -1.16 39.38
N VAL A 587 3.31 -1.18 38.12
CA VAL A 587 3.95 -1.94 37.04
C VAL A 587 5.36 -1.39 36.73
N TYR A 588 5.58 -0.08 36.81
CA TYR A 588 6.92 0.51 36.68
C TYR A 588 7.87 0.06 37.80
N GLN A 589 7.41 0.06 39.05
CA GLN A 589 8.19 -0.41 40.19
C GLN A 589 8.56 -1.90 40.07
N GLN A 590 7.63 -2.74 39.59
CA GLN A 590 7.87 -4.16 39.31
C GLN A 590 8.85 -4.36 38.15
N TRP A 591 8.73 -3.55 37.10
CA TRP A 591 9.68 -3.55 35.99
C TRP A 591 11.09 -3.20 36.47
N LEU A 592 11.26 -2.15 37.29
CA LEU A 592 12.53 -1.81 37.91
C LEU A 592 13.09 -2.96 38.77
N GLN A 593 12.22 -3.65 39.52
CA GLN A 593 12.64 -4.81 40.30
C GLN A 593 13.18 -5.93 39.41
N SER A 594 12.55 -6.20 38.25
CA SER A 594 13.06 -7.18 37.30
C SER A 594 14.38 -6.77 36.63
N GLU A 595 14.58 -5.47 36.44
CA GLU A 595 15.75 -4.90 35.77
C GLU A 595 17.01 -4.84 36.66
N TYR A 596 16.82 -4.75 37.98
CA TYR A 596 17.92 -4.59 38.95
C TYR A 596 18.10 -5.78 39.90
N GLY A 597 17.08 -6.64 40.04
CA GLY A 597 17.04 -7.74 41.00
C GLY A 597 16.90 -7.29 42.46
N SER A 598 17.66 -6.28 42.89
CA SER A 598 17.63 -5.73 44.25
C SER A 598 17.58 -4.20 44.27
N ILE A 599 17.01 -3.64 45.34
CA ILE A 599 16.97 -2.18 45.53
C ILE A 599 18.37 -1.58 45.73
N LYS A 600 19.31 -2.37 46.26
CA LYS A 600 20.71 -1.97 46.44
C LYS A 600 21.36 -1.63 45.11
N GLU A 601 21.19 -2.49 44.10
CA GLU A 601 21.73 -2.24 42.76
C GLU A 601 21.09 -1.03 42.08
N LEU A 602 19.77 -0.85 42.24
CA LEU A 602 19.11 0.36 41.75
C LEU A 602 19.67 1.61 42.43
N ASN A 603 19.81 1.62 43.76
CA ASN A 603 20.36 2.74 44.50
C ASN A 603 21.79 3.07 44.09
N ASN A 604 22.63 2.05 43.85
CA ASN A 604 23.99 2.23 43.34
C ASN A 604 24.02 2.84 41.92
N SER A 605 23.06 2.46 41.08
CA SER A 605 22.90 2.97 39.72
C SER A 605 22.41 4.42 39.74
N TRP A 606 21.32 4.69 40.46
CA TRP A 606 20.63 5.98 40.48
C TRP A 606 21.27 6.99 41.45
N GLY A 607 22.17 6.58 42.34
CA GLY A 607 22.68 7.46 43.40
C GLY A 607 21.60 7.85 44.40
N THR A 608 20.74 6.89 44.77
CA THR A 608 19.58 7.09 45.67
C THR A 608 19.69 6.20 46.92
N ALA A 609 18.75 6.34 47.86
CA ALA A 609 18.71 5.59 49.13
C ALA A 609 17.31 5.06 49.45
N PHE A 610 16.60 4.49 48.47
CA PHE A 610 15.28 3.89 48.70
C PHE A 610 15.40 2.59 49.52
N SER A 611 14.54 2.40 50.51
CA SER A 611 14.53 1.17 51.32
C SER A 611 13.92 -0.04 50.61
N ASN A 612 13.03 0.18 49.63
CA ASN A 612 12.50 -0.82 48.72
C ASN A 612 11.85 -0.16 47.48
N PHE A 613 11.51 -0.94 46.46
CA PHE A 613 10.95 -0.44 45.19
C PHE A 613 9.61 0.32 45.35
N SER A 614 8.78 -0.01 46.36
CA SER A 614 7.49 0.67 46.56
C SER A 614 7.63 2.13 47.01
N LYS A 615 8.80 2.50 47.55
CA LYS A 615 9.12 3.87 47.97
C LYS A 615 9.54 4.78 46.82
N ILE A 616 9.72 4.23 45.61
CA ILE A 616 10.00 5.04 44.42
C ILE A 616 8.72 5.78 44.04
N GLN A 617 8.76 7.10 44.02
CA GLN A 617 7.63 7.99 43.71
C GLN A 617 7.99 8.95 42.57
N PRO A 618 7.00 9.43 41.78
CA PRO A 618 7.25 10.44 40.78
C PRO A 618 7.69 11.74 41.46
N ILE A 619 8.65 12.44 40.87
CA ILE A 619 9.06 13.76 41.37
C ILE A 619 8.12 14.78 40.74
N VAL A 620 7.22 15.35 41.55
CA VAL A 620 6.30 16.43 41.12
C VAL A 620 6.79 17.72 41.75
N ASP A 621 7.32 18.64 40.94
CA ASP A 621 7.74 19.96 41.38
C ASP A 621 6.66 21.00 41.07
N GLU A 622 6.06 21.55 42.12
CA GLU A 622 4.99 22.54 42.01
C GLU A 622 5.50 23.95 41.65
N THR A 623 6.81 24.20 41.74
CA THR A 623 7.41 25.55 41.68
C THR A 623 7.96 25.96 40.31
N SER A 624 8.08 25.04 39.36
CA SER A 624 8.98 25.19 38.20
C SER A 624 8.34 25.49 36.82
N ILE A 625 7.07 25.89 36.75
CA ILE A 625 6.41 26.34 35.50
C ILE A 625 5.65 27.66 35.68
N PRO A 626 6.34 28.82 35.74
CA PRO A 626 5.71 30.10 36.09
C PRO A 626 4.83 30.75 35.00
N TRP A 627 4.85 30.27 33.75
CA TRP A 627 4.27 30.98 32.59
C TRP A 627 2.83 30.59 32.17
N TYR A 628 2.10 29.76 32.94
CA TYR A 628 0.67 29.49 32.67
C TYR A 628 -0.25 30.27 33.62
N PRO A 629 -1.24 31.04 33.14
CA PRO A 629 -2.00 31.95 34.01
C PRO A 629 -3.07 31.26 34.89
N LYS A 630 -3.58 30.06 34.55
CA LYS A 630 -4.64 29.36 35.32
C LYS A 630 -4.14 28.06 35.97
N ARG A 631 -4.47 27.83 37.26
CA ARG A 631 -4.07 26.65 38.04
C ARG A 631 -4.51 25.32 37.41
N SER A 632 -5.73 25.24 36.86
CA SER A 632 -6.26 24.05 36.16
C SER A 632 -5.46 23.68 34.91
N GLN A 633 -4.78 24.65 34.31
CA GLN A 633 -3.89 24.41 33.17
C GLN A 633 -2.45 24.07 33.60
N ARG A 634 -2.06 24.28 34.87
CA ARG A 634 -0.71 23.96 35.36
C ARG A 634 -0.57 22.48 35.77
N ILE A 635 -1.60 21.91 36.39
CA ILE A 635 -1.55 20.55 36.97
C ILE A 635 -1.23 19.46 35.90
N PRO A 636 -1.95 19.37 34.76
CA PRO A 636 -1.63 18.37 33.72
C PRO A 636 -0.20 18.50 33.17
N TRP A 637 0.34 19.73 33.17
CA TRP A 637 1.71 20.00 32.73
C TRP A 637 2.75 19.52 33.74
N GLN A 638 2.57 19.86 35.03
CA GLN A 638 3.42 19.37 36.12
C GLN A 638 3.45 17.84 36.17
N LEU A 639 2.28 17.20 36.10
CA LEU A 639 2.16 15.75 36.12
C LEU A 639 2.77 15.10 34.87
N THR A 640 2.63 15.70 33.69
CA THR A 640 3.31 15.17 32.51
C THR A 640 4.82 15.32 32.60
N TRP A 641 5.30 16.42 33.14
CA TRP A 641 6.73 16.63 33.33
C TRP A 641 7.32 15.62 34.31
N ALA A 642 6.62 15.37 35.43
CA ALA A 642 6.94 14.31 36.38
C ALA A 642 6.90 12.91 35.74
N ASN A 643 5.86 12.61 34.95
CA ASN A 643 5.71 11.34 34.23
C ASN A 643 6.91 11.02 33.32
N ASN A 644 7.55 12.05 32.78
CA ASN A 644 8.66 11.90 31.85
C ASN A 644 10.04 12.16 32.50
N GLU A 645 10.11 12.19 33.84
CA GLU A 645 11.35 12.38 34.61
C GLU A 645 12.09 13.64 34.17
N HIS A 646 11.33 14.75 34.16
CA HIS A 646 11.81 16.10 33.89
C HIS A 646 12.26 16.42 32.45
N SER A 647 11.83 15.65 31.45
CA SER A 647 12.08 16.00 30.05
C SER A 647 11.14 17.07 29.47
N SER A 648 11.64 17.76 28.45
CA SER A 648 11.09 19.02 27.93
C SER A 648 9.74 18.85 27.23
N ARG A 649 8.66 19.35 27.84
CA ARG A 649 7.35 19.42 27.18
C ARG A 649 7.08 20.75 26.47
N GLY A 650 7.98 21.74 26.53
CA GLY A 650 7.91 22.92 25.69
C GLY A 650 8.52 22.69 24.31
N PRO A 651 8.22 23.52 23.29
CA PRO A 651 9.23 23.76 22.27
C PRO A 651 10.50 24.09 23.05
N THR A 652 11.60 23.46 22.71
CA THR A 652 12.95 23.67 23.26
C THR A 652 13.45 25.12 23.11
N SER A 653 12.54 26.06 22.84
CA SER A 653 12.63 27.45 23.24
C SER A 653 12.60 27.64 24.76
N GLY A 654 13.73 27.38 25.41
CA GLY A 654 14.12 28.16 26.57
C GLY A 654 14.11 27.52 27.96
N SER A 655 14.03 26.19 28.08
CA SER A 655 14.40 25.56 29.35
C SER A 655 15.90 25.32 29.41
N THR A 656 16.63 26.23 30.06
CA THR A 656 17.94 25.96 30.68
C THR A 656 17.77 25.32 32.07
N ALA A 657 16.58 24.80 32.39
CA ALA A 657 16.27 24.28 33.73
C ALA A 657 16.64 22.79 33.88
N TRP A 658 17.80 22.37 33.38
CA TRP A 658 18.47 21.20 33.97
C TRP A 658 19.46 21.77 34.98
N LYS A 659 19.04 21.91 36.24
CA LYS A 659 20.01 22.14 37.33
C LYS A 659 20.88 20.87 37.43
N ASP A 660 22.17 20.99 37.73
CA ASP A 660 23.05 19.82 37.87
C ASP A 660 22.55 18.83 38.92
N THR A 661 21.79 19.30 39.91
CA THR A 661 21.08 18.51 40.92
C THR A 661 19.98 17.59 40.37
N TRP A 662 19.58 17.74 39.09
CA TRP A 662 18.53 16.95 38.43
C TRP A 662 19.07 15.94 37.42
N ARG A 663 20.40 15.87 37.21
CA ARG A 663 21.03 14.99 36.22
C ARG A 663 21.18 13.56 36.72
N ASN A 664 20.08 12.81 36.71
CA ASN A 664 20.08 11.36 36.93
C ASN A 664 19.81 10.61 35.61
N TYR A 665 20.86 10.44 34.79
CA TYR A 665 20.73 9.75 33.50
C TYR A 665 20.21 8.31 33.61
N PRO A 666 20.66 7.49 34.58
CA PRO A 666 20.10 6.15 34.78
C PRO A 666 18.59 6.15 35.02
N ARG A 667 18.09 7.01 35.93
CA ARG A 667 16.65 7.12 36.20
C ARG A 667 15.85 7.57 34.96
N TYR A 668 16.38 8.53 34.21
CA TYR A 668 15.75 8.98 32.96
C TYR A 668 15.70 7.86 31.90
N ILE A 669 16.82 7.17 31.66
CA ILE A 669 16.91 6.08 30.69
C ILE A 669 15.96 4.94 31.08
N ASP A 670 15.89 4.60 32.36
CA ASP A 670 14.98 3.57 32.87
C ASP A 670 13.53 3.95 32.63
N ARG A 671 13.15 5.21 32.87
CA ARG A 671 11.80 5.67 32.58
C ARG A 671 11.46 5.57 31.09
N ARG A 672 12.40 5.91 30.21
CA ARG A 672 12.21 5.79 28.75
C ARG A 672 12.12 4.35 28.30
N SER A 673 13.01 3.50 28.78
CA SER A 673 12.99 2.05 28.53
C SER A 673 11.63 1.47 28.94
N PHE A 674 11.16 1.83 30.14
CA PHE A 674 9.82 1.45 30.60
C PHE A 674 8.70 1.95 29.70
N GLN A 675 8.75 3.19 29.19
CA GLN A 675 7.70 3.72 28.31
C GLN A 675 7.57 2.93 27.00
N TYR A 676 8.68 2.53 26.38
CA TYR A 676 8.67 1.66 25.20
C TYR A 676 8.21 0.24 25.55
N TRP A 677 8.72 -0.30 26.66
CA TRP A 677 8.30 -1.60 27.16
C TRP A 677 6.82 -1.66 27.50
N ASN A 678 6.26 -0.62 28.11
CA ASN A 678 4.87 -0.54 28.52
C ASN A 678 3.93 -0.43 27.31
N PHE A 679 4.33 0.31 26.28
CA PHE A 679 3.67 0.29 24.97
C PHE A 679 3.69 -1.11 24.36
N ALA A 680 4.87 -1.72 24.27
CA ALA A 680 5.05 -3.05 23.71
C ALA A 680 4.23 -4.11 24.48
N ASN A 681 4.17 -4.01 25.81
CA ASN A 681 3.37 -4.88 26.66
C ASN A 681 1.86 -4.69 26.44
N TYR A 682 1.42 -3.45 26.21
CA TYR A 682 0.02 -3.18 25.84
C TYR A 682 -0.31 -3.75 24.45
N CYS A 683 0.58 -3.61 23.46
CA CYS A 683 0.46 -4.27 22.16
C CYS A 683 0.39 -5.80 22.28
N LYS A 684 1.21 -6.39 23.15
CA LYS A 684 1.16 -7.81 23.48
C LYS A 684 -0.21 -8.19 24.04
N ARG A 685 -0.77 -7.43 24.98
CA ARG A 685 -2.11 -7.69 25.54
C ARG A 685 -3.20 -7.62 24.47
N PHE A 686 -3.19 -6.59 23.63
CA PHE A 686 -4.09 -6.50 22.48
C PHE A 686 -3.98 -7.74 21.58
N ARG A 687 -2.75 -8.15 21.24
CA ARG A 687 -2.49 -9.32 20.42
C ARG A 687 -2.99 -10.61 21.07
N ASP A 688 -2.75 -10.78 22.37
CA ASP A 688 -3.16 -11.97 23.09
C ASP A 688 -4.70 -12.04 23.18
N THR A 689 -5.39 -10.91 23.38
CA THR A 689 -6.87 -10.83 23.24
C THR A 689 -7.33 -11.12 21.81
N ALA A 690 -6.65 -10.58 20.79
CA ALA A 690 -6.97 -10.86 19.39
C ALA A 690 -6.77 -12.34 19.04
N ARG A 691 -5.81 -13.02 19.68
CA ARG A 691 -5.58 -14.47 19.49
C ARG A 691 -6.66 -15.35 20.09
N MET A 692 -7.40 -14.88 21.09
CA MET A 692 -8.58 -15.58 21.58
C MET A 692 -9.69 -15.64 20.52
N MET A 693 -9.77 -14.66 19.63
CA MET A 693 -10.74 -14.65 18.52
C MET A 693 -10.15 -15.18 17.19
N ASP A 694 -8.88 -14.91 16.87
CA ASP A 694 -8.16 -15.41 15.70
C ASP A 694 -6.78 -15.93 16.11
N PRO A 695 -6.58 -17.25 16.25
CA PRO A 695 -5.30 -17.84 16.69
C PRO A 695 -4.08 -17.43 15.84
N HIS A 696 -4.32 -16.97 14.60
CA HIS A 696 -3.27 -16.54 13.67
C HIS A 696 -3.07 -15.03 13.62
N ALA A 697 -3.73 -14.27 14.50
CA ALA A 697 -3.67 -12.81 14.51
C ALA A 697 -2.23 -12.28 14.60
N ARG A 698 -1.88 -11.40 13.67
CA ARG A 698 -0.68 -10.55 13.70
C ARG A 698 -1.12 -9.14 14.02
N CYS A 699 -0.73 -8.61 15.17
CA CYS A 699 -1.15 -7.28 15.64
C CYS A 699 0.04 -6.33 15.75
N GLY A 700 -0.19 -5.05 15.53
CA GLY A 700 0.86 -4.03 15.59
C GLY A 700 0.44 -2.76 14.89
N VAL A 701 1.39 -1.92 14.53
CA VAL A 701 1.12 -0.50 14.26
C VAL A 701 1.67 -0.05 12.90
N GLU A 702 1.11 1.03 12.40
CA GLU A 702 1.53 1.71 11.17
C GLU A 702 1.97 3.16 11.47
N GLY A 703 2.55 3.84 10.48
CA GLY A 703 2.50 5.30 10.40
C GLY A 703 3.44 6.13 11.30
N SER A 704 4.29 5.55 12.15
CA SER A 704 5.24 6.35 12.93
C SER A 704 6.69 6.10 12.51
N ASP A 705 7.29 7.02 11.75
CA ASP A 705 8.75 7.06 11.63
C ASP A 705 9.33 7.68 12.89
N ILE A 706 9.66 6.82 13.82
CA ILE A 706 10.29 7.15 15.09
C ILE A 706 11.81 7.19 15.01
N TYR A 707 12.35 7.15 13.79
CA TYR A 707 13.77 7.09 13.53
C TYR A 707 14.43 5.91 14.27
N LEU A 708 15.68 6.08 14.69
CA LEU A 708 16.38 5.16 15.57
C LEU A 708 16.17 5.49 17.06
N ASP A 709 15.22 6.37 17.39
CA ASP A 709 15.06 6.92 18.73
C ASP A 709 14.26 6.04 19.68
N ALA A 710 13.77 4.89 19.20
CA ALA A 710 12.95 3.99 19.96
C ALA A 710 13.65 2.68 20.30
N ASP A 711 13.06 1.96 21.25
CA ASP A 711 13.45 0.59 21.54
C ASP A 711 12.83 -0.37 20.50
N ILE A 712 13.45 -0.39 19.32
CA ILE A 712 12.99 -1.16 18.16
C ILE A 712 12.93 -2.66 18.50
N ASP A 713 13.90 -3.16 19.27
CA ASP A 713 13.97 -4.57 19.69
C ASP A 713 12.80 -4.97 20.58
N VAL A 714 12.50 -4.18 21.61
CA VAL A 714 11.36 -4.45 22.50
C VAL A 714 10.03 -4.40 21.76
N ILE A 715 9.85 -3.46 20.83
CA ILE A 715 8.62 -3.35 20.03
C ILE A 715 8.45 -4.58 19.13
N VAL A 716 9.44 -4.88 18.29
CA VAL A 716 9.38 -5.94 17.27
C VAL A 716 9.11 -7.32 17.89
N ARG A 717 9.58 -7.58 19.11
CA ARG A 717 9.34 -8.84 19.82
C ARG A 717 7.92 -9.01 20.34
N ASN A 718 7.23 -7.91 20.60
CA ASN A 718 5.91 -7.93 21.23
C ASN A 718 4.78 -7.65 20.23
N THR A 719 5.10 -7.26 19.00
CA THR A 719 4.16 -7.13 17.89
C THR A 719 4.30 -8.31 16.91
N GLY A 720 3.36 -8.43 15.98
CA GLY A 720 3.41 -9.35 14.84
C GLY A 720 3.66 -8.66 13.49
N TRP A 721 3.57 -7.34 13.48
CA TRP A 721 3.94 -6.51 12.34
C TRP A 721 4.23 -5.07 12.75
N TRP A 722 5.00 -4.36 11.92
CA TRP A 722 5.17 -2.90 12.04
C TRP A 722 5.62 -2.30 10.71
N MET A 723 4.98 -1.22 10.29
CA MET A 723 5.25 -0.52 9.04
C MET A 723 5.50 0.98 9.26
N PRO A 724 6.72 1.40 9.61
CA PRO A 724 7.07 2.82 9.70
C PRO A 724 7.02 3.51 8.32
N TYR A 725 6.84 4.83 8.26
CA TYR A 725 6.92 5.55 6.99
C TYR A 725 8.33 5.49 6.38
N GLY A 726 8.41 5.31 5.06
CA GLY A 726 9.68 5.19 4.34
C GLY A 726 10.37 6.53 4.03
N GLY A 727 9.59 7.63 4.05
CA GLY A 727 9.85 9.06 3.74
C GLY A 727 11.24 9.56 3.27
N GLU A 728 11.60 10.79 3.64
CA GLU A 728 12.88 11.46 3.30
C GLU A 728 14.12 10.78 3.92
N ASN A 729 13.87 9.75 4.73
CA ASN A 729 14.82 9.21 5.69
C ASN A 729 15.44 7.91 5.19
N GLY A 730 14.93 7.38 4.07
CA GLY A 730 15.42 6.15 3.51
C GLY A 730 15.27 4.98 4.48
N GLY A 731 14.13 4.85 5.17
CA GLY A 731 13.75 3.63 5.87
C GLY A 731 14.75 3.10 6.92
N THR A 732 15.54 3.95 7.58
CA THR A 732 16.56 3.56 8.57
C THR A 732 16.01 2.65 9.67
N THR A 733 14.80 2.92 10.16
CA THR A 733 14.11 2.09 11.15
C THR A 733 13.87 0.67 10.62
N ASN A 734 13.47 0.56 9.34
CA ASN A 734 13.25 -0.72 8.68
C ASN A 734 14.56 -1.51 8.48
N GLU A 735 15.72 -0.85 8.37
CA GLU A 735 17.03 -1.53 8.33
C GLU A 735 17.34 -2.27 9.63
N VAL A 736 16.94 -1.71 10.77
CA VAL A 736 17.07 -2.38 12.07
C VAL A 736 16.04 -3.50 12.15
N ILE A 737 14.77 -3.20 11.86
CA ILE A 737 13.67 -4.19 11.90
C ILE A 737 14.01 -5.42 11.06
N ARG A 738 14.41 -5.26 9.79
CA ARG A 738 14.72 -6.39 8.91
C ARG A 738 15.86 -7.29 9.43
N SER A 739 16.75 -6.74 10.26
CA SER A 739 17.92 -7.46 10.79
C SER A 739 17.59 -8.25 12.06
N ILE A 740 16.55 -7.84 12.80
CA ILE A 740 16.23 -8.38 14.14
C ILE A 740 14.84 -9.04 14.21
N ALA A 741 14.00 -8.83 13.21
CA ALA A 741 12.63 -9.33 13.21
C ALA A 741 12.59 -10.85 13.22
N PRO A 742 11.72 -11.46 14.05
CA PRO A 742 11.57 -12.90 14.08
C PRO A 742 10.98 -13.42 12.76
N LYS A 743 11.20 -14.70 12.49
CA LYS A 743 10.67 -15.36 11.30
C LYS A 743 9.14 -15.21 11.23
N GLY A 744 8.64 -14.79 10.08
CA GLY A 744 7.20 -14.58 9.85
C GLY A 744 6.67 -13.22 10.33
N TYR A 745 7.51 -12.34 10.89
CA TYR A 745 7.11 -10.97 11.20
C TYR A 745 6.85 -10.17 9.91
N LEU A 746 5.75 -9.41 9.83
CA LEU A 746 5.47 -8.56 8.67
C LEU A 746 6.11 -7.18 8.87
N TYR A 747 6.95 -6.76 7.93
CA TYR A 747 7.65 -5.48 8.00
C TYR A 747 7.89 -4.86 6.62
N GLY A 748 8.10 -3.56 6.64
CA GLY A 748 8.44 -2.73 5.50
C GLY A 748 8.04 -1.30 5.77
N ASN A 749 7.59 -0.59 4.76
CA ASN A 749 7.26 0.82 4.90
C ASN A 749 5.94 1.18 4.23
N PHE A 750 5.29 2.23 4.76
CA PHE A 750 4.38 3.03 3.96
C PHE A 750 5.19 3.90 2.99
N MET A 751 4.97 3.70 1.69
CA MET A 751 5.77 4.26 0.60
C MET A 751 5.10 5.46 -0.09
N GLY A 752 5.93 6.36 -0.61
CA GLY A 752 5.56 7.33 -1.64
C GLY A 752 5.91 6.79 -3.04
N GLY A 753 5.59 7.55 -4.09
CA GLY A 753 5.87 7.17 -5.48
C GLY A 753 7.31 6.70 -5.76
N PRO A 754 8.36 7.47 -5.39
CA PRO A 754 9.75 7.13 -5.72
C PRO A 754 10.41 6.11 -4.77
N THR A 755 9.71 5.62 -3.74
CA THR A 755 10.31 4.76 -2.71
C THR A 755 9.93 3.28 -2.81
N PHE A 756 9.14 2.88 -3.82
CA PHE A 756 8.75 1.47 -4.00
C PHE A 756 9.96 0.52 -4.05
N TRP A 757 10.89 0.76 -4.98
CA TRP A 757 12.05 -0.11 -5.15
C TRP A 757 12.95 -0.11 -3.92
N SER A 758 13.22 1.04 -3.30
CA SER A 758 14.05 1.07 -2.10
C SER A 758 13.43 0.28 -0.94
N CYS A 759 12.10 0.22 -0.80
CA CYS A 759 11.44 -0.63 0.20
C CYS A 759 11.70 -2.11 -0.07
N ILE A 760 11.46 -2.59 -1.30
CA ILE A 760 11.70 -3.99 -1.69
C ILE A 760 13.17 -4.37 -1.47
N LEU A 761 14.07 -3.51 -1.94
CA LEU A 761 15.51 -3.76 -1.90
C LEU A 761 16.06 -3.78 -0.47
N ARG A 762 15.32 -3.23 0.50
CA ARG A 762 15.65 -3.27 1.93
C ARG A 762 14.88 -4.37 2.66
N GLY A 763 14.62 -5.46 1.95
CA GLY A 763 14.06 -6.68 2.50
C GLY A 763 12.59 -6.59 2.90
N ALA A 764 11.86 -5.52 2.58
CA ALA A 764 10.44 -5.41 2.96
C ALA A 764 9.63 -6.58 2.40
N ASN A 765 8.94 -7.30 3.29
CA ASN A 765 8.03 -8.37 2.92
C ASN A 765 6.58 -7.87 2.78
N THR A 766 6.28 -6.68 3.30
CA THR A 766 5.00 -6.00 3.18
C THR A 766 5.25 -4.53 2.93
N VAL A 767 4.64 -3.95 1.88
CA VAL A 767 4.75 -2.52 1.55
C VAL A 767 3.37 -1.89 1.56
N GLY A 768 3.26 -0.70 2.14
CA GLY A 768 1.99 0.00 2.36
C GLY A 768 1.91 1.25 1.48
N ARG A 769 0.73 1.65 1.01
CA ARG A 769 0.54 2.94 0.35
C ARG A 769 -0.67 3.66 0.89
N TRP A 770 -0.45 4.94 1.19
CA TRP A 770 -1.47 5.88 1.59
C TRP A 770 -1.78 6.81 0.40
N ARG A 771 -3.00 6.89 -0.13
CA ARG A 771 -4.27 6.17 0.10
C ARG A 771 -4.81 5.73 -1.28
N VAL A 772 -5.91 4.96 -1.35
CA VAL A 772 -6.51 4.50 -2.63
C VAL A 772 -6.78 5.60 -3.67
N ASP A 773 -7.19 6.79 -3.27
CA ASP A 773 -7.40 7.95 -4.13
C ASP A 773 -6.08 8.48 -4.73
N ASN A 774 -4.96 8.33 -4.02
CA ASN A 774 -3.64 8.61 -4.59
C ASN A 774 -3.21 7.55 -5.62
N MET A 775 -3.96 6.46 -5.78
CA MET A 775 -3.71 5.44 -6.82
C MET A 775 -4.33 5.84 -8.15
N LEU A 776 -5.46 6.55 -8.13
CA LEU A 776 -6.33 6.71 -9.31
C LEU A 776 -6.47 8.17 -9.74
N THR A 777 -6.61 8.40 -11.03
CA THR A 777 -7.13 9.67 -11.57
C THR A 777 -8.65 9.74 -11.33
N PRO A 778 -9.28 10.91 -11.43
CA PRO A 778 -10.74 11.02 -11.35
C PRO A 778 -11.50 10.17 -12.38
N ALA A 779 -10.85 9.78 -13.48
CA ALA A 779 -11.36 8.88 -14.52
C ALA A 779 -11.09 7.38 -14.25
N MET A 780 -10.51 7.05 -13.09
CA MET A 780 -10.13 5.68 -12.68
C MET A 780 -8.99 5.06 -13.52
N GLN A 781 -8.04 5.87 -13.98
CA GLN A 781 -6.76 5.35 -14.47
C GLN A 781 -5.76 5.33 -13.33
N LEU A 782 -4.71 4.49 -13.42
CA LEU A 782 -3.58 4.66 -12.52
C LEU A 782 -2.93 6.03 -12.74
N GLN A 783 -2.62 6.73 -11.66
CA GLN A 783 -1.78 7.93 -11.72
C GLN A 783 -0.46 7.61 -12.45
N PRO A 784 0.10 8.50 -13.30
CA PRO A 784 1.26 8.18 -14.14
C PRO A 784 2.48 7.63 -13.36
N ALA A 785 2.76 8.20 -12.19
CA ALA A 785 3.82 7.72 -11.31
C ALA A 785 3.57 6.28 -10.82
N LEU A 786 2.32 5.95 -10.51
CA LEU A 786 1.94 4.61 -10.10
C LEU A 786 1.93 3.63 -11.28
N LYS A 787 1.49 4.05 -12.48
CA LYS A 787 1.58 3.24 -13.70
C LYS A 787 3.03 2.81 -13.96
N ARG A 788 3.99 3.74 -13.88
CA ARG A 788 5.43 3.44 -13.97
C ARG A 788 5.92 2.49 -12.87
N MET A 789 5.46 2.69 -11.63
CA MET A 789 5.80 1.81 -10.51
C MET A 789 5.30 0.38 -10.74
N VAL A 790 4.02 0.21 -11.11
CA VAL A 790 3.41 -1.11 -11.36
C VAL A 790 4.07 -1.81 -12.55
N GLN A 791 4.35 -1.08 -13.63
CA GLN A 791 5.01 -1.62 -14.81
C GLN A 791 6.44 -2.07 -14.50
N SER A 792 7.25 -1.21 -13.87
CA SER A 792 8.62 -1.59 -13.49
C SER A 792 8.63 -2.74 -12.48
N GLY A 793 7.72 -2.71 -11.49
CA GLY A 793 7.59 -3.69 -10.42
C GLY A 793 6.79 -4.95 -10.75
N ARG A 794 6.27 -5.14 -11.98
CA ARG A 794 5.38 -6.27 -12.33
C ARG A 794 5.93 -7.62 -11.90
N ILE A 795 7.23 -7.82 -12.10
CA ILE A 795 7.96 -9.03 -11.72
C ILE A 795 7.94 -9.31 -10.21
N ILE A 796 7.91 -8.27 -9.37
CA ILE A 796 7.80 -8.39 -7.90
C ILE A 796 6.42 -8.95 -7.53
N PHE A 797 5.36 -8.39 -8.13
CA PHE A 797 3.97 -8.85 -7.92
C PHE A 797 3.75 -10.27 -8.48
N ASP A 798 4.44 -10.63 -9.56
CA ASP A 798 4.39 -11.95 -10.22
C ASP A 798 5.22 -13.04 -9.50
N GLY A 799 5.66 -12.77 -8.27
CA GLY A 799 6.20 -13.79 -7.37
C GLY A 799 7.68 -13.60 -7.03
N LEU A 800 8.42 -12.73 -7.73
CA LEU A 800 9.82 -12.46 -7.35
C LEU A 800 9.90 -11.81 -5.96
N GLY A 801 8.97 -10.93 -5.59
CA GLY A 801 8.93 -10.36 -4.24
C GLY A 801 8.73 -11.44 -3.18
N THR A 802 7.87 -12.43 -3.47
CA THR A 802 7.65 -13.58 -2.59
C THR A 802 8.89 -14.44 -2.50
N LEU A 803 9.59 -14.72 -3.61
CA LEU A 803 10.84 -15.46 -3.59
C LEU A 803 11.91 -14.74 -2.75
N LEU A 804 12.10 -13.43 -2.94
CA LEU A 804 13.20 -12.69 -2.34
C LEU A 804 12.96 -12.34 -0.86
N ASN A 805 11.78 -11.84 -0.52
CA ASN A 805 11.48 -11.28 0.80
C ASN A 805 10.32 -11.97 1.53
N GLY A 806 9.45 -12.70 0.82
CA GLY A 806 8.32 -13.44 1.43
C GLY A 806 8.66 -14.87 1.85
N ASN A 807 9.69 -15.47 1.26
CA ASN A 807 10.04 -16.87 1.43
C ASN A 807 11.27 -17.03 2.33
N PRO A 808 11.21 -17.86 3.39
CA PRO A 808 12.28 -17.97 4.38
C PRO A 808 13.55 -18.67 3.90
N GLY A 809 13.60 -19.21 2.68
CA GLY A 809 14.82 -19.84 2.16
C GLY A 809 15.45 -19.10 0.98
N SER A 810 15.23 -17.79 0.88
CA SER A 810 16.16 -16.87 0.23
C SER A 810 16.87 -16.07 1.31
N GLU A 811 18.15 -15.81 1.12
CA GLU A 811 18.98 -15.09 2.10
C GLU A 811 19.46 -13.79 1.46
N MET A 812 19.15 -12.65 2.07
CA MET A 812 19.74 -11.37 1.69
C MET A 812 21.19 -11.32 2.18
N LEU A 813 22.13 -11.02 1.30
CA LEU A 813 23.57 -11.13 1.57
C LEU A 813 24.17 -9.80 2.01
N ASP A 814 25.14 -9.88 2.92
CA ASP A 814 26.03 -8.80 3.33
C ASP A 814 27.50 -9.25 3.39
N GLU A 815 28.42 -8.33 3.68
CA GLU A 815 29.86 -8.59 3.71
C GLU A 815 30.41 -8.97 5.10
N GLY A 816 29.55 -9.32 6.05
CA GLY A 816 29.91 -9.58 7.45
C GLY A 816 30.08 -8.28 8.26
N ILE A 817 29.46 -7.19 7.81
CA ILE A 817 29.48 -5.89 8.49
C ILE A 817 28.23 -5.79 9.36
N VAL A 818 28.42 -5.71 10.68
CA VAL A 818 27.34 -5.57 11.64
C VAL A 818 27.43 -4.21 12.33
N MET A 819 26.38 -3.41 12.20
CA MET A 819 26.21 -2.16 12.95
C MET A 819 25.48 -2.45 14.26
N LEU A 820 25.97 -1.89 15.36
CA LEU A 820 25.26 -1.98 16.65
C LEU A 820 24.31 -0.78 16.78
N HIS A 821 23.05 -1.06 17.13
CA HIS A 821 22.08 -0.05 17.55
C HIS A 821 21.89 -0.15 19.06
N SER A 822 21.99 0.98 19.77
CA SER A 822 21.69 1.06 21.19
C SER A 822 20.72 2.20 21.46
N MET A 823 19.58 1.85 22.04
CA MET A 823 18.59 2.84 22.44
C MET A 823 19.17 3.80 23.48
N SER A 824 19.94 3.28 24.44
CA SER A 824 20.58 4.09 25.48
C SER A 824 21.57 5.10 24.90
N SER A 825 22.41 4.68 23.93
CA SER A 825 23.35 5.58 23.25
C SER A 825 22.61 6.67 22.46
N VAL A 826 21.51 6.31 21.77
CA VAL A 826 20.68 7.27 21.05
C VAL A 826 20.05 8.30 22.00
N LYS A 827 19.61 7.89 23.19
CA LYS A 827 19.08 8.82 24.21
C LYS A 827 20.17 9.69 24.82
N MET A 828 21.33 9.13 25.16
CA MET A 828 22.44 9.91 25.73
C MET A 828 22.97 10.95 24.75
N ALA A 829 23.00 10.63 23.46
CA ALA A 829 23.31 11.59 22.41
C ALA A 829 22.35 12.80 22.37
N LYS A 830 21.19 12.77 23.06
CA LYS A 830 20.24 13.90 23.16
C LYS A 830 20.45 14.79 24.41
N ILE A 831 20.87 14.20 25.52
CA ILE A 831 20.82 14.86 26.85
C ILE A 831 22.15 14.85 27.63
N GLY A 832 23.16 14.14 27.12
CA GLY A 832 24.48 14.02 27.76
C GLY A 832 25.35 15.27 27.63
N ASP A 833 26.40 15.33 28.44
CA ASP A 833 27.44 16.35 28.36
C ASP A 833 28.16 16.33 27.01
N GLY A 834 28.04 17.43 26.27
CA GLY A 834 28.62 17.58 24.93
C GLY A 834 27.62 17.29 23.81
N PRO A 835 26.54 18.09 23.68
CA PRO A 835 25.58 18.00 22.58
C PRO A 835 26.25 18.13 21.19
N SER A 836 27.43 18.73 21.07
CA SER A 836 27.97 19.17 19.78
C SER A 836 28.47 18.09 18.80
N TYR A 837 28.51 16.79 19.15
CA TYR A 837 28.89 15.70 18.22
C TYR A 837 27.75 15.25 17.30
N GLY A 838 26.69 16.06 17.26
CA GLY A 838 25.58 15.89 16.34
C GLY A 838 24.39 16.78 16.68
N ILE A 839 24.31 17.37 17.88
CA ILE A 839 23.31 18.37 18.28
C ILE A 839 23.91 19.77 18.08
N PHE A 840 23.27 20.59 17.25
CA PHE A 840 23.57 22.01 17.22
C PHE A 840 23.04 22.69 18.49
N ARG A 841 23.86 23.52 19.14
CA ARG A 841 23.39 24.42 20.21
C ARG A 841 22.36 25.38 19.61
N TRP A 842 21.13 25.35 20.13
CA TRP A 842 20.07 26.30 19.74
C TRP A 842 20.24 27.70 20.39
N ARG A 843 21.18 27.86 21.33
CA ARG A 843 21.52 29.12 22.02
C ARG A 843 23.02 29.32 22.17
N LYS A 844 23.48 30.57 22.18
CA LYS A 844 24.81 30.95 22.68
C LYS A 844 24.88 30.72 24.20
N ASP A 845 26.10 30.62 24.74
CA ASP A 845 26.36 30.27 26.14
C ASP A 845 25.83 31.29 27.15
N ASP A 846 25.46 32.49 26.71
CA ASP A 846 24.79 33.51 27.50
C ASP A 846 23.28 33.26 27.70
N GLY A 847 22.71 32.25 27.04
CA GLY A 847 21.29 31.88 27.12
C GLY A 847 20.32 32.92 26.53
N ARG A 848 20.81 34.03 25.97
CA ARG A 848 20.00 35.24 25.69
C ARG A 848 19.71 35.48 24.21
N THR A 849 20.52 34.97 23.28
CA THR A 849 20.32 35.23 21.83
C THR A 849 20.03 33.98 21.01
N ARG A 850 18.98 34.06 20.16
CA ARG A 850 18.68 33.09 19.09
C ARG A 850 19.63 33.34 17.92
N SER A 851 20.08 32.28 17.27
CA SER A 851 20.73 32.40 15.96
C SER A 851 19.74 32.97 14.94
N ASN A 852 20.18 33.92 14.10
CA ASN A 852 19.35 34.53 13.05
C ASN A 852 19.21 33.63 11.80
N THR A 853 19.87 32.47 11.77
CA THR A 853 19.77 31.48 10.69
C THR A 853 18.81 30.35 11.11
N PRO A 854 17.81 29.98 10.29
CA PRO A 854 16.95 28.83 10.58
C PRO A 854 17.80 27.56 10.71
N GLN A 855 17.67 26.83 11.81
CA GLN A 855 18.37 25.56 12.03
C GLN A 855 17.36 24.40 12.10
N PRO A 856 17.72 23.19 11.61
CA PRO A 856 16.82 22.03 11.57
C PRO A 856 16.30 21.60 12.95
N GLN A 857 15.14 20.95 12.97
CA GLN A 857 14.48 20.49 14.20
C GLN A 857 15.31 19.47 15.01
N PHE A 858 15.00 19.32 16.30
CA PHE A 858 15.68 18.48 17.31
C PHE A 858 15.81 16.98 16.98
N HIS A 859 15.21 16.49 15.89
CA HIS A 859 15.07 15.07 15.53
C HIS A 859 16.16 14.52 14.59
N VAL A 860 17.18 15.31 14.24
CA VAL A 860 18.06 15.03 13.08
C VAL A 860 19.37 14.28 13.44
N VAL A 861 19.68 14.09 14.73
CA VAL A 861 21.08 13.98 15.21
C VAL A 861 21.73 12.59 15.14
N ASN A 862 21.33 11.61 15.97
CA ASN A 862 21.93 10.26 15.97
C ASN A 862 21.65 9.54 14.63
N ARG A 863 20.46 9.81 14.08
CA ARG A 863 20.06 9.50 12.72
C ARG A 863 21.13 9.91 11.68
N ARG A 864 21.78 11.05 11.86
CA ARG A 864 22.80 11.56 10.92
C ARG A 864 24.02 10.66 10.85
N SER A 865 24.49 10.14 11.98
CA SER A 865 25.66 9.25 12.06
C SER A 865 25.38 7.90 11.42
N HIS A 866 24.28 7.24 11.81
CA HIS A 866 23.87 5.97 11.19
C HIS A 866 23.62 6.12 9.68
N ARG A 867 22.97 7.22 9.24
CA ARG A 867 22.76 7.49 7.81
C ARG A 867 24.07 7.70 7.05
N ALA A 868 25.05 8.38 7.65
CA ALA A 868 26.36 8.58 7.04
C ALA A 868 27.10 7.24 6.85
N TRP A 869 27.05 6.35 7.86
CA TRP A 869 27.55 4.98 7.74
C TRP A 869 26.83 4.20 6.64
N HIS A 870 25.50 4.17 6.64
CA HIS A 870 24.69 3.48 5.64
C HIS A 870 25.06 3.89 4.22
N ARG A 871 25.11 5.20 3.99
CA ARG A 871 25.47 5.77 2.70
C ARG A 871 26.87 5.37 2.28
N ASN A 872 27.86 5.51 3.16
CA ASN A 872 29.26 5.31 2.80
C ASN A 872 29.61 3.82 2.61
N ILE A 873 28.98 2.91 3.36
CA ILE A 873 29.11 1.46 3.15
C ILE A 873 28.52 1.08 1.78
N ARG A 874 27.30 1.53 1.46
CA ARG A 874 26.63 1.28 0.17
C ARG A 874 27.38 1.87 -1.01
N ALA A 875 27.81 3.12 -0.89
CA ALA A 875 28.64 3.80 -1.89
C ALA A 875 30.03 3.17 -2.04
N SER A 876 30.42 2.27 -1.13
CA SER A 876 31.63 1.45 -1.21
C SER A 876 31.38 0.08 -1.86
N GLY A 877 30.14 -0.21 -2.26
CA GLY A 877 29.71 -1.44 -2.92
C GLY A 877 29.42 -2.57 -1.94
N MET A 878 29.14 -2.28 -0.67
CA MET A 878 28.91 -3.27 0.39
C MET A 878 27.54 -3.07 1.05
N GLN A 879 27.07 -4.09 1.73
CA GLN A 879 25.87 -4.15 2.54
C GLN A 879 26.23 -4.53 3.98
N PHE A 880 25.28 -4.29 4.88
CA PHE A 880 25.43 -4.49 6.31
C PHE A 880 24.10 -4.93 6.91
N ARG A 881 24.16 -5.42 8.14
CA ARG A 881 23.01 -5.71 8.99
C ARG A 881 23.17 -5.12 10.38
N TYR A 882 22.12 -5.21 11.18
CA TYR A 882 22.12 -4.73 12.56
C TYR A 882 22.07 -5.86 13.60
N THR A 883 22.58 -5.55 14.79
CA THR A 883 22.17 -6.18 16.06
C THR A 883 21.86 -5.06 17.07
N THR A 884 21.13 -5.39 18.14
CA THR A 884 20.81 -4.44 19.22
C THR A 884 21.51 -4.80 20.54
N ASP A 885 21.65 -3.83 21.43
CA ASP A 885 22.03 -4.05 22.84
C ASP A 885 21.14 -5.09 23.53
N GLY A 886 19.83 -5.06 23.26
CA GLY A 886 18.88 -6.07 23.77
C GLY A 886 19.21 -7.50 23.32
N GLN A 887 19.50 -7.72 22.02
CA GLN A 887 19.88 -9.05 21.51
C GLN A 887 21.19 -9.56 22.11
N ILE A 888 22.14 -8.65 22.36
CA ILE A 888 23.42 -8.97 22.99
C ILE A 888 23.20 -9.43 24.43
N LYS A 889 22.44 -8.66 25.23
CA LYS A 889 22.13 -9.00 26.63
C LYS A 889 21.45 -10.35 26.79
N ARG A 890 20.64 -10.76 25.82
CA ARG A 890 19.94 -12.06 25.82
C ARG A 890 20.74 -13.20 25.16
N GLY A 891 21.94 -12.93 24.65
CA GLY A 891 22.78 -13.94 23.99
C GLY A 891 22.25 -14.43 22.64
N GLU A 892 21.42 -13.64 21.96
CA GLU A 892 20.77 -14.03 20.69
C GLU A 892 21.59 -13.67 19.45
N PHE A 893 22.63 -12.85 19.61
CA PHE A 893 23.52 -12.45 18.52
C PHE A 893 24.75 -13.36 18.45
N ASP A 894 24.91 -14.07 17.34
CA ASP A 894 26.11 -14.83 17.02
C ASP A 894 27.17 -13.93 16.34
N ALA A 895 28.17 -13.52 17.12
CA ALA A 895 29.26 -12.67 16.65
C ALA A 895 30.21 -13.38 15.66
N SER A 896 30.19 -14.72 15.57
CA SER A 896 31.04 -15.46 14.62
C SER A 896 30.64 -15.23 13.16
N GLN A 897 29.41 -14.79 12.93
CA GLN A 897 28.89 -14.40 11.61
C GLN A 897 29.28 -12.97 11.21
N ALA A 898 30.04 -12.25 12.04
CA ALA A 898 30.53 -10.92 11.76
C ALA A 898 32.05 -10.94 11.49
N LYS A 899 32.49 -10.08 10.58
CA LYS A 899 33.90 -9.74 10.36
C LYS A 899 34.24 -8.39 10.99
N VAL A 900 33.28 -7.46 10.93
CA VAL A 900 33.40 -6.10 11.46
C VAL A 900 32.21 -5.74 12.32
N LEU A 901 32.48 -5.21 13.52
CA LEU A 901 31.50 -4.51 14.34
C LEU A 901 31.69 -3.00 14.22
N VAL A 902 30.65 -2.29 13.81
CA VAL A 902 30.64 -0.82 13.71
C VAL A 902 29.89 -0.22 14.89
N LEU A 903 30.60 0.59 15.68
CA LEU A 903 30.11 1.36 16.81
C LEU A 903 29.84 2.80 16.35
N SER A 904 28.65 3.05 15.82
CA SER A 904 28.21 4.37 15.36
C SER A 904 27.69 5.20 16.54
N GLN A 905 28.50 6.12 17.07
CA GLN A 905 28.20 6.91 18.28
C GLN A 905 27.67 6.05 19.43
N TYR A 906 28.33 4.91 19.62
CA TYR A 906 27.96 3.93 20.63
C TYR A 906 28.58 4.31 21.98
N GLU A 907 28.06 5.40 22.55
CA GLU A 907 28.62 6.09 23.71
C GLU A 907 28.25 5.40 25.04
N VAL A 908 27.19 4.60 25.07
CA VAL A 908 26.75 3.82 26.24
C VAL A 908 27.08 2.35 26.01
N ILE A 909 27.98 1.81 26.83
CA ILE A 909 28.38 0.39 26.78
C ILE A 909 28.14 -0.24 28.15
N GLY A 910 27.29 -1.26 28.19
CA GLY A 910 27.05 -2.09 29.37
C GLY A 910 28.03 -3.28 29.44
N PRO A 911 27.97 -4.06 30.55
CA PRO A 911 28.89 -5.17 30.78
C PRO A 911 28.78 -6.29 29.74
N ASP A 912 27.57 -6.58 29.25
CA ASP A 912 27.35 -7.64 28.25
C ASP A 912 27.87 -7.22 26.87
N GLU A 913 27.62 -5.96 26.47
CA GLU A 913 28.16 -5.38 25.25
C GLU A 913 29.69 -5.31 25.30
N GLU A 914 30.26 -4.86 26.42
CA GLU A 914 31.71 -4.84 26.64
C GLU A 914 32.31 -6.25 26.47
N LYS A 915 31.76 -7.23 27.18
CA LYS A 915 32.21 -8.62 27.12
C LYS A 915 32.16 -9.17 25.70
N LEU A 916 31.05 -8.93 24.98
CA LEU A 916 30.90 -9.39 23.61
C LEU A 916 31.93 -8.74 22.67
N ILE A 917 32.11 -7.42 22.75
CA ILE A 917 33.05 -6.69 21.89
C ILE A 917 34.49 -7.15 22.13
N ARG A 918 34.89 -7.32 23.40
CA ARG A 918 36.23 -7.82 23.75
C ARG A 918 36.45 -9.24 23.23
N ASN A 919 35.48 -10.13 23.43
CA ASN A 919 35.56 -11.51 22.95
C ASN A 919 35.63 -11.57 21.41
N PHE A 920 34.86 -10.74 20.73
CA PHE A 920 34.87 -10.64 19.28
C PHE A 920 36.25 -10.22 18.75
N VAL A 921 36.87 -9.20 19.35
CA VAL A 921 38.22 -8.76 18.96
C VAL A 921 39.25 -9.85 19.31
N ALA A 922 39.18 -10.47 20.48
CA ALA A 922 40.08 -11.57 20.86
C ALA A 922 39.99 -12.77 19.90
N ALA A 923 38.79 -13.02 19.34
CA ALA A 923 38.55 -14.06 18.34
C ALA A 923 39.11 -13.73 16.93
N GLY A 924 39.59 -12.51 16.70
CA GLY A 924 40.13 -12.07 15.40
C GLY A 924 39.26 -11.03 14.68
N GLY A 925 38.14 -10.63 15.26
CA GLY A 925 37.25 -9.63 14.70
C GLY A 925 37.86 -8.21 14.69
N THR A 926 37.31 -7.34 13.85
CA THR A 926 37.66 -5.91 13.82
C THR A 926 36.52 -5.05 14.34
N VAL A 927 36.78 -4.24 15.38
CA VAL A 927 35.82 -3.23 15.86
C VAL A 927 36.23 -1.85 15.35
N ILE A 928 35.26 -1.09 14.83
CA ILE A 928 35.46 0.28 14.35
C ILE A 928 34.50 1.21 15.07
N ALA A 929 35.02 2.20 15.78
CA ALA A 929 34.23 3.27 16.41
C ALA A 929 34.49 4.62 15.72
N ASP A 930 33.46 5.45 15.61
CA ASP A 930 33.62 6.81 15.07
C ASP A 930 34.15 7.80 16.13
N VAL A 931 33.40 8.07 17.19
CA VAL A 931 33.79 9.02 18.24
C VAL A 931 33.22 8.60 19.61
N ARG A 932 33.98 8.84 20.69
CA ARG A 932 33.60 8.63 22.10
C ARG A 932 32.99 7.25 22.45
N PRO A 933 33.52 6.11 21.97
CA PRO A 933 32.96 4.81 22.31
C PRO A 933 32.98 4.58 23.83
N GLY A 934 31.82 4.28 24.42
CA GLY A 934 31.72 3.92 25.84
C GLY A 934 32.11 5.01 26.84
N ILE A 935 31.94 6.31 26.54
CA ILE A 935 32.17 7.39 27.51
C ILE A 935 31.16 7.33 28.69
N TYR A 936 30.04 6.63 28.48
CA TYR A 936 29.10 6.23 29.51
C TYR A 936 29.15 4.71 29.72
N GLY A 937 29.07 4.30 30.98
CA GLY A 937 28.80 2.90 31.35
C GLY A 937 27.32 2.55 31.23
N ALA A 938 26.93 1.40 31.79
CA ALA A 938 25.54 0.93 31.80
C ALA A 938 24.55 2.03 32.23
N ARG A 939 23.41 2.10 31.52
CA ARG A 939 22.31 3.04 31.77
C ARG A 939 22.75 4.53 31.77
N GLY A 940 23.78 4.88 31.00
CA GLY A 940 24.19 6.29 30.80
C GLY A 940 24.98 6.90 31.96
N LYS A 941 25.50 6.08 32.89
CA LYS A 941 26.34 6.58 33.99
C LYS A 941 27.66 7.12 33.44
N LEU A 942 27.94 8.40 33.68
CA LEU A 942 29.18 9.05 33.23
C LEU A 942 30.41 8.40 33.86
N ARG A 943 31.49 8.28 33.09
CA ARG A 943 32.76 7.72 33.53
C ARG A 943 33.89 8.74 33.39
N THR A 944 34.94 8.58 34.19
CA THR A 944 36.19 9.36 34.09
C THR A 944 37.11 8.91 32.95
N GLY A 945 36.80 7.77 32.32
CA GLY A 945 37.43 7.24 31.10
C GLY A 945 36.48 6.29 30.37
N GLY A 946 36.75 5.96 29.12
CA GLY A 946 35.86 5.11 28.31
C GLY A 946 35.91 3.63 28.69
N VAL A 947 34.80 2.92 28.48
CA VAL A 947 34.67 1.47 28.77
C VAL A 947 35.66 0.63 27.97
N LEU A 948 36.00 1.05 26.74
CA LEU A 948 36.86 0.32 25.81
C LEU A 948 38.17 1.08 25.50
N ASP A 949 38.58 2.02 26.35
CA ASP A 949 39.75 2.87 26.11
C ASP A 949 41.04 2.06 25.89
N ASP A 950 41.27 1.07 26.75
CA ASP A 950 42.38 0.12 26.65
C ASP A 950 42.32 -0.69 25.34
N LEU A 951 41.12 -1.12 24.94
CA LEU A 951 40.92 -1.86 23.70
C LEU A 951 41.29 -1.01 22.48
N PHE A 952 40.91 0.27 22.46
CA PHE A 952 41.25 1.21 21.39
C PHE A 952 42.66 1.83 21.54
N GLY A 953 43.38 1.54 22.63
CA GLY A 953 44.72 2.05 22.87
C GLY A 953 44.76 3.56 23.09
N VAL A 954 43.74 4.09 23.77
CA VAL A 954 43.57 5.52 24.08
C VAL A 954 43.21 5.72 25.55
N LYS A 955 43.08 6.96 25.96
CA LYS A 955 42.49 7.37 27.23
C LYS A 955 41.69 8.66 27.01
N HIS A 956 40.38 8.59 27.20
CA HIS A 956 39.53 9.76 27.30
C HIS A 956 39.85 10.50 28.59
N THR A 957 40.06 11.82 28.51
CA THR A 957 40.43 12.65 29.68
C THR A 957 39.26 13.48 30.21
N GLY A 958 38.04 13.20 29.73
CA GLY A 958 36.78 13.84 30.12
C GLY A 958 35.84 14.02 28.93
N SER A 959 34.64 14.54 29.17
CA SER A 959 33.77 15.00 28.07
C SER A 959 34.18 16.41 27.64
N ALA A 960 34.37 16.63 26.33
CA ALA A 960 34.62 17.94 25.73
C ALA A 960 33.65 18.20 24.58
N PRO A 961 33.28 19.46 24.29
CA PRO A 961 32.58 19.81 23.06
C PRO A 961 33.38 19.38 21.81
N VAL A 962 32.66 19.06 20.73
CA VAL A 962 33.24 18.81 19.41
C VAL A 962 34.16 19.95 18.99
N SER A 963 35.27 19.60 18.35
CA SER A 963 36.17 20.56 17.71
C SER A 963 36.12 20.37 16.20
N GLU A 964 35.85 21.44 15.46
CA GLU A 964 35.96 21.46 14.00
C GLU A 964 37.43 21.74 13.63
N LYS A 965 38.11 20.75 13.06
CA LYS A 965 39.55 20.83 12.74
C LYS A 965 39.83 20.18 11.39
N THR A 966 40.80 20.74 10.66
CA THR A 966 41.29 20.12 9.43
C THR A 966 42.32 19.05 9.78
N GLY A 967 42.17 17.85 9.23
CA GLY A 967 43.09 16.73 9.46
C GLY A 967 43.30 15.85 8.23
N SER A 968 44.38 15.06 8.27
CA SER A 968 44.74 14.09 7.23
C SER A 968 45.22 12.79 7.88
N ILE A 969 45.10 11.67 7.16
CA ILE A 969 45.53 10.34 7.62
C ILE A 969 46.56 9.81 6.62
N LYS A 970 47.72 9.37 7.09
CA LYS A 970 48.72 8.69 6.26
C LYS A 970 49.45 7.65 7.10
N GLY A 971 49.40 6.39 6.69
CA GLY A 971 50.06 5.31 7.42
C GLY A 971 49.74 3.93 6.88
N ILE A 972 49.94 2.91 7.70
CA ILE A 972 49.60 1.52 7.38
C ILE A 972 48.47 1.08 8.32
N LEU A 973 47.35 0.66 7.74
CA LEU A 973 46.25 0.01 8.44
C LEU A 973 46.33 -1.49 8.19
N GLY A 974 46.66 -2.26 9.22
CA GLY A 974 46.93 -3.70 9.06
C GLY A 974 48.12 -3.93 8.12
N ARG A 975 47.87 -4.44 6.92
CA ARG A 975 48.88 -4.65 5.87
C ARG A 975 48.81 -3.64 4.72
N SER A 976 47.78 -2.79 4.68
CA SER A 976 47.53 -1.89 3.57
C SER A 976 47.92 -0.44 3.86
N PRO A 977 48.55 0.26 2.92
CA PRO A 977 48.75 1.70 3.03
C PRO A 977 47.42 2.44 2.96
N VAL A 978 47.29 3.49 3.77
CA VAL A 978 46.15 4.40 3.78
C VAL A 978 46.62 5.85 3.63
N ASN A 979 45.90 6.62 2.83
CA ASN A 979 46.15 8.04 2.63
C ASN A 979 44.82 8.78 2.44
N LEU A 980 44.44 9.60 3.40
CA LEU A 980 43.32 10.53 3.35
C LEU A 980 43.88 11.95 3.35
N LYS A 981 43.58 12.69 2.29
CA LYS A 981 43.98 14.10 2.16
C LYS A 981 43.29 14.97 3.22
N ARG A 982 43.79 16.20 3.40
CA ARG A 982 43.27 17.16 4.39
C ARG A 982 41.77 17.39 4.22
N ARG A 983 41.02 17.28 5.31
CA ARG A 983 39.56 17.51 5.38
C ARG A 983 39.17 18.12 6.71
N THR A 984 38.14 18.95 6.68
CA THR A 984 37.45 19.41 7.89
C THR A 984 36.70 18.24 8.51
N LEU A 985 37.05 17.92 9.76
CA LEU A 985 36.49 16.84 10.55
C LEU A 985 36.04 17.39 11.90
N PHE A 986 35.03 16.75 12.48
CA PHE A 986 34.49 17.10 13.78
C PHE A 986 34.97 16.05 14.78
N VAL A 987 35.97 16.41 15.58
CA VAL A 987 36.78 15.49 16.40
C VAL A 987 36.54 15.69 17.90
N ASN A 988 36.88 14.68 18.71
CA ASN A 988 36.93 14.83 20.16
C ASN A 988 38.36 15.22 20.60
N PRO A 989 38.58 16.46 21.09
CA PRO A 989 39.91 16.92 21.47
C PRO A 989 40.41 16.32 22.80
N ASN A 990 39.52 15.85 23.68
CA ASN A 990 39.89 15.27 24.98
C ASN A 990 40.18 13.77 24.88
N LEU A 991 41.18 13.46 24.08
CA LEU A 991 41.65 12.10 23.84
C LEU A 991 43.19 12.08 23.81
N SER A 992 43.77 11.18 24.59
CA SER A 992 45.21 10.89 24.56
C SER A 992 45.45 9.46 24.07
N ILE A 993 46.58 9.22 23.40
CA ILE A 993 46.98 7.89 22.94
C ILE A 993 47.70 7.18 24.09
N THR A 994 47.46 5.87 24.25
CA THR A 994 48.21 4.99 25.15
C THR A 994 49.00 3.97 24.34
N THR A 995 48.44 2.79 24.07
CA THR A 995 49.09 1.73 23.27
C THR A 995 48.77 1.80 21.78
N GLY A 996 47.75 2.57 21.41
CA GLY A 996 47.30 2.70 20.03
C GLY A 996 48.28 3.50 19.17
N LYS A 997 48.17 3.36 17.86
CA LYS A 997 48.94 4.15 16.89
C LYS A 997 48.00 5.03 16.08
N ALA A 998 48.11 6.35 16.25
CA ALA A 998 47.40 7.29 15.38
C ALA A 998 48.02 7.30 13.99
N LEU A 999 47.17 7.15 12.97
CA LEU A 999 47.57 7.25 11.57
C LEU A 999 47.37 8.68 11.02
N GLY A 1000 46.84 9.60 11.82
CA GLY A 1000 46.63 10.99 11.42
C GLY A 1000 46.41 11.93 12.60
N LYS A 1001 46.33 13.23 12.28
CA LYS A 1001 45.94 14.28 13.23
C LYS A 1001 44.99 15.28 12.55
N ALA A 1002 44.09 15.86 13.34
CA ALA A 1002 43.26 17.01 12.97
C ALA A 1002 43.52 18.15 13.96
N GLY A 1003 44.24 19.20 13.52
CA GLY A 1003 44.97 20.04 14.46
C GLY A 1003 45.92 19.19 15.31
N ASP A 1004 45.86 19.32 16.63
CA ASP A 1004 46.64 18.51 17.59
C ASP A 1004 45.95 17.19 17.98
N THR A 1005 44.68 17.02 17.62
CA THR A 1005 43.86 15.87 18.02
C THR A 1005 44.23 14.63 17.18
N PRO A 1006 44.58 13.49 17.81
CA PRO A 1006 44.85 12.26 17.09
C PRO A 1006 43.57 11.69 16.45
N ILE A 1007 43.68 11.21 15.22
CA ILE A 1007 42.59 10.60 14.45
C ILE A 1007 43.03 9.28 13.81
N CYS A 1008 42.09 8.38 13.58
CA CYS A 1008 42.35 7.03 13.07
C CYS A 1008 43.42 6.30 13.91
N ILE A 1009 43.10 6.08 15.18
CA ILE A 1009 43.92 5.32 16.11
C ILE A 1009 43.66 3.83 15.90
N VAL A 1010 44.72 3.08 15.66
CA VAL A 1010 44.67 1.63 15.45
C VAL A 1010 45.38 0.94 16.60
N ASN A 1011 44.71 -0.01 17.23
CA ASN A 1011 45.29 -0.86 18.26
C ASN A 1011 45.10 -2.33 17.86
N GLN A 1012 46.20 -3.08 17.79
CA GLN A 1012 46.19 -4.51 17.50
C GLN A 1012 46.18 -5.25 18.83
N THR A 1013 45.14 -6.02 19.11
CA THR A 1013 44.92 -6.67 20.42
C THR A 1013 44.55 -8.14 20.23
N GLY A 1014 45.38 -9.03 20.77
CA GLY A 1014 45.27 -10.47 20.49
C GLY A 1014 45.35 -10.76 18.99
N ARG A 1015 44.38 -11.52 18.47
CA ARG A 1015 44.27 -11.84 17.03
C ARG A 1015 43.49 -10.80 16.22
N GLY A 1016 42.80 -9.87 16.88
CA GLY A 1016 41.92 -8.90 16.23
C GLY A 1016 42.42 -7.47 16.32
N ARG A 1017 41.53 -6.53 15.99
CA ARG A 1017 41.88 -5.11 15.86
C ARG A 1017 40.77 -4.20 16.36
N ALA A 1018 41.17 -3.10 16.98
CA ALA A 1018 40.30 -1.98 17.31
C ALA A 1018 40.75 -0.71 16.57
N VAL A 1019 39.80 -0.04 15.92
CA VAL A 1019 40.04 1.22 15.19
C VAL A 1019 39.11 2.30 15.71
N LEU A 1020 39.66 3.36 16.30
CA LEU A 1020 38.93 4.56 16.67
C LEU A 1020 39.22 5.67 15.66
N LEU A 1021 38.22 6.08 14.89
CA LEU A 1021 38.37 7.17 13.92
C LEU A 1021 38.63 8.51 14.62
N ASN A 1022 38.01 8.71 15.77
CA ASN A 1022 37.96 9.94 16.56
C ASN A 1022 37.39 11.17 15.82
N PHE A 1023 36.45 10.93 14.90
CA PHE A 1023 35.65 11.98 14.27
C PHE A 1023 34.24 11.47 14.00
N THR A 1024 33.26 12.38 13.96
CA THR A 1024 31.89 12.02 13.65
C THR A 1024 31.75 11.56 12.19
N MET A 1025 31.08 10.44 11.94
CA MET A 1025 30.95 9.93 10.57
C MET A 1025 30.18 10.87 9.63
N TRP A 1026 29.30 11.72 10.16
CA TRP A 1026 28.59 12.72 9.35
C TRP A 1026 29.49 13.88 8.88
N SER A 1027 30.63 14.10 9.51
CA SER A 1027 31.66 15.05 9.03
C SER A 1027 32.58 14.44 7.97
N TYR A 1028 32.56 13.11 7.81
CA TYR A 1028 33.33 12.43 6.79
C TYR A 1028 32.78 12.72 5.37
N ALA A 1029 33.65 12.58 4.37
CA ALA A 1029 33.30 12.81 2.98
C ALA A 1029 32.10 11.96 2.53
N LYS A 1030 31.17 12.57 1.77
CA LYS A 1030 30.07 11.85 1.12
C LYS A 1030 30.66 11.01 -0.01
N LEU A 1031 30.54 9.67 0.07
CA LEU A 1031 31.14 8.78 -0.93
C LEU A 1031 30.24 8.52 -2.16
N ALA A 1032 28.94 8.73 -2.03
CA ALA A 1032 27.95 8.67 -3.11
C ALA A 1032 27.95 9.97 -3.94
N VAL A 1033 29.09 10.27 -4.57
CA VAL A 1033 29.27 11.41 -5.49
C VAL A 1033 30.10 10.92 -6.66
N HIS A 1034 29.64 11.15 -7.90
CA HIS A 1034 30.30 10.61 -9.10
C HIS A 1034 31.75 11.11 -9.25
N GLU A 1035 31.94 12.41 -9.09
CA GLU A 1035 33.25 13.09 -9.03
C GLU A 1035 33.77 13.25 -7.60
N GLY A 1036 33.39 12.31 -6.73
CA GLY A 1036 33.77 12.30 -5.34
C GLY A 1036 35.25 12.00 -5.12
N ASN A 1037 35.70 12.18 -3.88
CA ASN A 1037 37.09 12.03 -3.50
C ASN A 1037 37.57 10.57 -3.53
N ASP A 1038 38.51 10.25 -4.43
CA ASP A 1038 39.06 8.90 -4.58
C ASP A 1038 39.81 8.42 -3.33
N ASP A 1039 40.59 9.30 -2.70
CA ASP A 1039 41.34 9.01 -1.47
C ASP A 1039 40.42 8.64 -0.31
N ALA A 1040 39.29 9.34 -0.16
CA ALA A 1040 38.28 9.00 0.86
C ALA A 1040 37.57 7.67 0.56
N GLY A 1041 37.26 7.40 -0.71
CA GLY A 1041 36.67 6.12 -1.10
C GLY A 1041 37.64 4.96 -0.85
N ALA A 1042 38.92 5.15 -1.17
CA ALA A 1042 39.97 4.16 -0.96
C ALA A 1042 40.20 3.91 0.54
N PHE A 1043 40.40 4.96 1.34
CA PHE A 1043 40.53 4.85 2.80
C PHE A 1043 39.37 4.06 3.41
N PHE A 1044 38.13 4.43 3.05
CA PHE A 1044 36.95 3.80 3.61
C PHE A 1044 36.83 2.33 3.20
N ARG A 1045 37.15 1.96 1.95
CA ARG A 1045 37.17 0.55 1.53
C ARG A 1045 38.27 -0.24 2.25
N THR A 1046 39.44 0.34 2.46
CA THR A 1046 40.56 -0.31 3.16
C THR A 1046 40.23 -0.59 4.63
N LEU A 1047 39.44 0.27 5.30
CA LEU A 1047 38.95 0.03 6.67
C LEU A 1047 38.28 -1.35 6.82
N PHE A 1048 37.50 -1.75 5.83
CA PHE A 1048 36.75 -3.02 5.84
C PHE A 1048 37.54 -4.16 5.18
N ALA A 1049 38.28 -3.88 4.10
CA ALA A 1049 39.01 -4.91 3.34
C ALA A 1049 40.05 -5.64 4.21
N GLU A 1050 40.72 -4.92 5.10
CA GLU A 1050 41.68 -5.51 6.04
C GLU A 1050 41.05 -6.44 7.09
N ALA A 1051 39.73 -6.35 7.29
CA ALA A 1051 38.95 -7.28 8.11
C ALA A 1051 38.31 -8.40 7.26
N GLY A 1052 38.63 -8.48 5.96
CA GLY A 1052 38.07 -9.45 5.02
C GLY A 1052 36.66 -9.11 4.51
N ALA A 1053 36.18 -7.88 4.73
CA ALA A 1053 34.94 -7.37 4.17
C ALA A 1053 35.25 -6.53 2.91
N THR A 1054 35.09 -7.15 1.74
CA THR A 1054 35.40 -6.54 0.44
C THR A 1054 34.17 -6.50 -0.46
N PRO A 1055 34.03 -5.50 -1.35
CA PRO A 1055 32.91 -5.41 -2.26
C PRO A 1055 32.81 -6.66 -3.16
N PRO A 1056 31.62 -7.27 -3.26
CA PRO A 1056 31.42 -8.53 -3.99
C PRO A 1056 31.37 -8.31 -5.51
N LEU A 1057 31.13 -7.07 -5.96
CA LEU A 1057 30.98 -6.68 -7.36
C LEU A 1057 31.79 -5.42 -7.64
N GLY A 1058 32.42 -5.35 -8.82
CA GLY A 1058 32.85 -4.10 -9.42
C GLY A 1058 31.71 -3.50 -10.23
N LEU A 1059 31.43 -2.21 -10.04
CA LEU A 1059 30.45 -1.48 -10.85
C LEU A 1059 31.19 -0.33 -11.52
N GLU A 1060 31.28 -0.37 -12.84
CA GLU A 1060 32.07 0.57 -13.63
C GLU A 1060 31.25 1.16 -14.78
N ASP A 1061 31.62 2.33 -15.28
CA ASP A 1061 31.14 2.86 -16.55
C ASP A 1061 31.91 2.25 -17.74
N SER A 1062 31.60 2.70 -18.95
CA SER A 1062 32.25 2.21 -20.17
C SER A 1062 33.74 2.54 -20.27
N THR A 1063 34.24 3.47 -19.46
CA THR A 1063 35.66 3.87 -19.41
C THR A 1063 36.45 3.11 -18.33
N GLY A 1064 35.78 2.25 -17.55
CA GLY A 1064 36.37 1.52 -16.43
C GLY A 1064 36.38 2.30 -15.11
N ARG A 1065 35.79 3.51 -15.07
CA ARG A 1065 35.67 4.30 -13.85
C ARG A 1065 34.53 3.77 -12.99
N ARG A 1066 34.73 3.73 -11.68
CA ARG A 1066 33.78 3.17 -10.72
C ARG A 1066 32.50 4.00 -10.58
N HIS A 1067 31.34 3.33 -10.65
CA HIS A 1067 30.05 3.88 -10.23
C HIS A 1067 29.96 3.99 -8.71
N ARG A 1068 29.66 5.21 -8.23
CA ARG A 1068 29.56 5.53 -6.78
C ARG A 1068 28.12 5.72 -6.29
N ASN A 1069 27.18 5.90 -7.23
CA ASN A 1069 25.76 6.21 -6.98
C ASN A 1069 24.83 5.04 -7.31
N ILE A 1070 25.38 3.83 -7.44
CA ILE A 1070 24.61 2.61 -7.71
C ILE A 1070 24.75 1.70 -6.51
N GLU A 1071 23.62 1.39 -5.89
CA GLU A 1071 23.54 0.39 -4.84
C GLU A 1071 23.35 -1.00 -5.47
N ALA A 1072 24.08 -1.98 -4.97
CA ALA A 1072 23.88 -3.39 -5.32
C ALA A 1072 23.32 -4.14 -4.10
N MET A 1073 22.12 -4.70 -4.24
CA MET A 1073 21.54 -5.65 -3.27
C MET A 1073 21.60 -7.06 -3.84
N ARG A 1074 21.81 -8.06 -2.99
CA ARG A 1074 21.98 -9.45 -3.42
C ARG A 1074 21.17 -10.40 -2.54
N TRP A 1075 20.53 -11.37 -3.18
CA TRP A 1075 19.86 -12.48 -2.52
C TRP A 1075 20.42 -13.79 -3.03
N ARG A 1076 20.80 -14.69 -2.13
CA ARG A 1076 21.07 -16.09 -2.45
C ARG A 1076 19.75 -16.84 -2.50
N THR A 1077 19.42 -17.37 -3.67
CA THR A 1077 18.23 -18.24 -3.85
C THR A 1077 18.60 -19.71 -3.96
N GLY A 1078 19.90 -20.03 -4.02
CA GLY A 1078 20.41 -21.39 -4.13
C GLY A 1078 21.94 -21.45 -4.09
N HIS A 1079 22.48 -22.66 -4.00
CA HIS A 1079 23.92 -22.87 -4.08
C HIS A 1079 24.47 -22.37 -5.43
N GLY A 1080 25.30 -21.33 -5.39
CA GLY A 1080 25.92 -20.74 -6.57
C GLY A 1080 25.00 -19.83 -7.41
N THR A 1081 23.77 -19.55 -6.97
CA THR A 1081 22.81 -18.69 -7.67
C THR A 1081 22.41 -17.49 -6.81
N GLN A 1082 22.51 -16.30 -7.37
CA GLN A 1082 22.16 -15.04 -6.71
C GLN A 1082 21.29 -14.17 -7.63
N VAL A 1083 20.28 -13.53 -7.05
CA VAL A 1083 19.60 -12.39 -7.67
C VAL A 1083 20.30 -11.12 -7.20
N ILE A 1084 20.67 -10.26 -8.15
CA ILE A 1084 21.38 -9.01 -7.92
C ILE A 1084 20.49 -7.88 -8.42
N ALA A 1085 20.25 -6.89 -7.58
CA ALA A 1085 19.55 -5.67 -7.96
C ALA A 1085 20.52 -4.50 -7.98
N LEU A 1086 20.64 -3.85 -9.14
CA LEU A 1086 21.35 -2.58 -9.30
C LEU A 1086 20.31 -1.47 -9.24
N HIS A 1087 20.45 -0.58 -8.27
CA HIS A 1087 19.52 0.51 -8.04
C HIS A 1087 20.26 1.83 -8.10
N GLY A 1088 19.80 2.72 -8.99
CA GLY A 1088 20.30 4.08 -9.06
C GLY A 1088 20.06 4.86 -7.76
N PRO A 1089 20.49 6.13 -7.71
CA PRO A 1089 20.43 6.94 -6.51
C PRO A 1089 18.99 7.09 -6.00
N THR A 1090 18.84 7.07 -4.68
CA THR A 1090 17.57 7.30 -3.98
C THR A 1090 17.76 8.36 -2.89
N LEU A 1091 16.69 9.04 -2.48
CA LEU A 1091 16.76 10.16 -1.52
C LEU A 1091 17.46 9.78 -0.19
N GLY A 1092 17.47 8.50 0.17
CA GLY A 1092 18.18 7.99 1.35
C GLY A 1092 19.70 7.77 1.18
N THR A 1093 20.21 7.66 -0.04
CA THR A 1093 21.63 7.34 -0.34
C THR A 1093 22.41 8.50 -0.94
N TRP A 1094 21.76 9.58 -1.36
CA TRP A 1094 22.37 10.81 -1.85
C TRP A 1094 22.45 11.88 -0.75
N PRO A 1095 23.43 12.83 -0.78
CA PRO A 1095 23.39 14.09 -0.01
C PRO A 1095 21.98 14.62 0.36
N GLU A 1096 21.80 15.00 1.62
CA GLU A 1096 20.53 15.58 2.07
C GLU A 1096 20.24 16.90 1.32
N PRO A 1097 19.00 17.11 0.81
CA PRO A 1097 18.59 18.42 0.33
C PRO A 1097 18.61 19.38 1.51
N ASN A 1098 19.15 20.58 1.31
CA ASN A 1098 19.14 21.66 2.30
C ASN A 1098 17.73 22.27 2.40
N GLY A 1099 16.75 21.50 2.90
CA GLY A 1099 15.49 22.03 3.43
C GLY A 1099 14.47 22.61 2.43
N GLY A 1100 14.56 22.32 1.14
CA GLY A 1100 13.51 22.72 0.19
C GLY A 1100 13.74 22.15 -1.20
N THR A 1101 12.76 21.36 -1.67
CA THR A 1101 12.76 20.54 -2.91
C THR A 1101 13.84 19.44 -2.98
N PRO A 1102 13.51 18.21 -3.43
CA PRO A 1102 14.52 17.21 -3.72
C PRO A 1102 15.43 17.70 -4.84
N ASP A 1103 16.75 17.63 -4.65
CA ASP A 1103 17.70 17.88 -5.74
C ASP A 1103 17.39 16.93 -6.94
N PRO A 1104 17.73 17.30 -8.19
CA PRO A 1104 17.62 16.43 -9.38
C PRO A 1104 18.71 15.36 -9.41
N PRO A 1105 18.42 14.07 -9.72
CA PRO A 1105 19.37 12.94 -9.64
C PRO A 1105 20.82 13.32 -9.96
N PRO A 1106 21.81 12.90 -9.13
CA PRO A 1106 23.18 13.32 -9.32
C PRO A 1106 23.70 12.67 -10.61
N GLU A 1107 24.71 13.27 -11.23
CA GLU A 1107 25.40 12.64 -12.36
C GLU A 1107 25.78 11.18 -12.03
N PRO A 1108 25.65 10.24 -12.98
CA PRO A 1108 25.24 10.41 -14.37
C PRO A 1108 23.71 10.29 -14.61
N PHE A 1109 22.89 10.34 -13.55
CA PHE A 1109 21.44 10.11 -13.58
C PHE A 1109 20.60 11.38 -13.80
N SER A 1110 21.24 12.55 -13.94
CA SER A 1110 20.60 13.87 -14.08
C SER A 1110 19.72 14.00 -15.34
N ARG A 1111 19.96 13.16 -16.35
CA ARG A 1111 19.33 13.19 -17.69
C ARG A 1111 17.90 12.64 -17.75
N GLY A 1112 17.23 12.45 -16.61
CA GLY A 1112 15.84 11.99 -16.52
C GLY A 1112 15.67 10.58 -15.96
N LEU A 1113 14.46 10.28 -15.47
CA LEU A 1113 14.16 9.06 -14.69
C LEU A 1113 14.18 7.77 -15.52
N ASP A 1114 13.95 7.89 -16.82
CA ASP A 1114 13.88 6.75 -17.75
C ASP A 1114 15.19 6.55 -18.55
N THR A 1115 16.19 7.40 -18.34
CA THR A 1115 17.47 7.33 -19.04
C THR A 1115 18.38 6.30 -18.39
N GLY A 1116 18.67 5.22 -19.13
CA GLY A 1116 19.58 4.17 -18.67
C GLY A 1116 21.04 4.63 -18.66
N VAL A 1117 21.67 4.60 -17.49
CA VAL A 1117 23.12 4.81 -17.31
C VAL A 1117 23.84 3.50 -17.58
N PRO A 1118 24.80 3.41 -18.52
CA PRO A 1118 25.56 2.19 -18.77
C PRO A 1118 26.37 1.73 -17.56
N VAL A 1119 26.35 0.43 -17.28
CA VAL A 1119 27.08 -0.21 -16.18
C VAL A 1119 27.75 -1.48 -16.69
N VAL A 1120 29.05 -1.61 -16.41
CA VAL A 1120 29.81 -2.85 -16.49
C VAL A 1120 29.86 -3.46 -15.10
N VAL A 1121 29.17 -4.59 -14.91
CA VAL A 1121 29.22 -5.37 -13.66
C VAL A 1121 30.39 -6.34 -13.75
N ARG A 1122 31.31 -6.29 -12.80
CA ARG A 1122 32.42 -7.24 -12.65
C ARG A 1122 32.19 -8.20 -11.50
N PHE A 1123 32.38 -9.48 -11.77
CA PHE A 1123 32.26 -10.56 -10.79
C PHE A 1123 33.64 -11.07 -10.38
N ALA A 1124 33.80 -11.43 -9.10
CA ALA A 1124 35.02 -12.05 -8.59
C ALA A 1124 35.32 -13.40 -9.26
N GLU A 1125 34.27 -14.16 -9.58
CA GLU A 1125 34.34 -15.45 -10.27
C GLU A 1125 33.48 -15.38 -11.54
N PRO A 1126 33.83 -16.14 -12.61
CA PRO A 1126 32.98 -16.24 -13.79
C PRO A 1126 31.57 -16.74 -13.43
N ARG A 1127 30.53 -16.13 -14.02
CA ARG A 1127 29.11 -16.47 -13.82
C ARG A 1127 28.37 -16.52 -15.16
N TYR A 1128 27.31 -17.32 -15.21
CA TYR A 1128 26.23 -17.14 -16.18
C TYR A 1128 25.34 -16.01 -15.67
N VAL A 1129 25.09 -15.01 -16.51
CA VAL A 1129 24.31 -13.83 -16.13
C VAL A 1129 23.10 -13.69 -17.03
N HIS A 1130 21.94 -13.51 -16.42
CA HIS A 1130 20.69 -13.16 -17.09
C HIS A 1130 20.15 -11.85 -16.52
N GLU A 1131 19.72 -10.94 -17.39
CA GLU A 1131 19.00 -9.76 -17.02
C GLU A 1131 17.49 -10.01 -17.11
N LEU A 1132 16.81 -9.81 -15.99
CA LEU A 1132 15.38 -10.05 -15.86
C LEU A 1132 14.62 -8.95 -16.60
N ARG A 1133 13.41 -9.27 -17.07
CA ARG A 1133 12.54 -8.41 -17.91
C ARG A 1133 13.01 -8.25 -19.36
N THR A 1134 14.30 -8.08 -19.62
CA THR A 1134 14.83 -7.90 -20.99
C THR A 1134 15.25 -9.22 -21.65
N GLY A 1135 15.58 -10.25 -20.87
CA GLY A 1135 16.03 -11.55 -21.39
C GLY A 1135 17.47 -11.55 -21.93
N ARG A 1136 18.17 -10.40 -21.86
CA ARG A 1136 19.61 -10.33 -22.18
C ARG A 1136 20.39 -11.27 -21.28
N HIS A 1137 21.41 -11.91 -21.83
CA HIS A 1137 22.21 -12.87 -21.09
C HIS A 1137 23.62 -12.97 -21.66
N SER A 1138 24.51 -13.59 -20.88
CA SER A 1138 25.85 -13.95 -21.34
C SER A 1138 25.82 -15.25 -22.15
N ASP A 1139 26.62 -15.35 -23.21
CA ASP A 1139 26.73 -16.57 -24.03
C ASP A 1139 27.34 -17.77 -23.25
N GLY A 1140 28.11 -17.47 -22.20
CA GLY A 1140 28.75 -18.46 -21.34
C GLY A 1140 29.12 -17.90 -19.98
N LEU A 1141 30.07 -18.53 -19.31
CA LEU A 1141 30.68 -18.00 -18.10
C LEU A 1141 31.42 -16.70 -18.42
N THR A 1142 31.13 -15.63 -17.70
CA THR A 1142 31.79 -14.35 -17.86
C THR A 1142 32.12 -13.71 -16.51
N ARG A 1143 33.23 -12.97 -16.45
CA ARG A 1143 33.56 -12.09 -15.31
C ARG A 1143 32.96 -10.70 -15.45
N THR A 1144 32.40 -10.35 -16.61
CA THR A 1144 31.82 -9.03 -16.86
C THR A 1144 30.46 -9.13 -17.55
N PHE A 1145 29.56 -8.22 -17.22
CA PHE A 1145 28.25 -8.11 -17.87
C PHE A 1145 27.89 -6.63 -18.09
N LYS A 1146 27.57 -6.26 -19.32
CA LYS A 1146 27.16 -4.90 -19.69
C LYS A 1146 25.65 -4.77 -19.56
N THR A 1147 25.19 -3.79 -18.79
CA THR A 1147 23.77 -3.50 -18.55
C THR A 1147 23.58 -1.99 -18.36
N SER A 1148 22.42 -1.56 -17.88
CA SER A 1148 22.18 -0.18 -17.46
C SER A 1148 21.49 -0.10 -16.10
N ALA A 1149 21.64 1.02 -15.41
CA ALA A 1149 20.88 1.36 -14.21
C ALA A 1149 20.07 2.63 -14.46
N THR A 1150 18.93 2.75 -13.81
CA THR A 1150 18.02 3.90 -13.92
C THR A 1150 17.72 4.46 -12.53
N ALA A 1151 17.36 5.74 -12.45
CA ALA A 1151 16.98 6.34 -11.18
C ALA A 1151 15.67 5.71 -10.65
N PHE A 1152 15.57 5.52 -9.34
CA PHE A 1152 14.40 4.99 -8.62
C PHE A 1152 13.84 3.62 -9.05
N THR A 1153 14.49 2.93 -10.01
CA THR A 1153 14.06 1.63 -10.53
C THR A 1153 15.22 0.65 -10.53
N ALA A 1154 14.95 -0.61 -10.23
CA ALA A 1154 16.00 -1.62 -10.14
C ALA A 1154 16.20 -2.35 -11.47
N THR A 1155 17.45 -2.44 -11.91
CA THR A 1155 17.87 -3.45 -12.88
C THR A 1155 18.15 -4.74 -12.13
N LEU A 1156 17.53 -5.83 -12.56
CA LEU A 1156 17.59 -7.12 -11.89
C LEU A 1156 18.39 -8.10 -12.74
N LEU A 1157 19.41 -8.70 -12.14
CA LEU A 1157 20.24 -9.74 -12.74
C LEU A 1157 20.12 -11.03 -11.93
N VAL A 1158 20.24 -12.17 -12.59
CA VAL A 1158 20.58 -13.44 -11.95
C VAL A 1158 21.99 -13.81 -12.36
N ALA A 1159 22.85 -14.06 -11.38
CA ALA A 1159 24.18 -14.59 -11.58
C ALA A 1159 24.24 -16.02 -11.02
N SER A 1160 24.62 -16.99 -11.85
CA SER A 1160 24.72 -18.39 -11.46
C SER A 1160 26.07 -19.01 -11.83
N SER A 1161 26.56 -19.94 -11.02
CA SER A 1161 27.72 -20.78 -11.35
C SER A 1161 27.41 -21.86 -12.38
N ARG A 1162 26.14 -22.04 -12.78
CA ARG A 1162 25.68 -23.05 -13.74
C ARG A 1162 24.75 -22.42 -14.78
N PRO A 1163 24.63 -23.02 -15.98
CA PRO A 1163 23.67 -22.56 -16.98
C PRO A 1163 22.23 -22.56 -16.42
N LEU A 1164 21.47 -21.51 -16.73
CA LEU A 1164 20.04 -21.47 -16.43
C LEU A 1164 19.26 -22.11 -17.59
N HIS A 1165 18.89 -23.38 -17.40
CA HIS A 1165 18.10 -24.13 -18.39
C HIS A 1165 16.65 -23.61 -18.47
N ALA A 1166 16.02 -23.83 -19.63
CA ALA A 1166 14.60 -23.54 -19.83
C ALA A 1166 13.74 -24.47 -18.97
N PRO A 1167 12.54 -24.01 -18.53
CA PRO A 1167 11.60 -24.89 -17.87
C PRO A 1167 10.99 -25.89 -18.86
N ILE A 1168 10.59 -27.04 -18.34
CA ILE A 1168 9.78 -28.06 -19.01
C ILE A 1168 8.46 -28.10 -18.27
N LEU A 1169 7.38 -27.75 -18.96
CA LEU A 1169 6.03 -27.85 -18.46
C LEU A 1169 5.39 -29.14 -18.98
N SER A 1170 4.81 -29.92 -18.08
CA SER A 1170 4.08 -31.15 -18.43
C SER A 1170 2.80 -31.25 -17.60
N VAL A 1171 1.81 -31.95 -18.15
CA VAL A 1171 0.59 -32.33 -17.44
C VAL A 1171 0.71 -33.78 -16.99
N VAL A 1172 0.09 -34.11 -15.86
CA VAL A 1172 0.10 -35.50 -15.34
C VAL A 1172 -0.74 -36.42 -16.24
N THR A 1173 -1.75 -35.88 -16.90
CA THR A 1173 -2.62 -36.58 -17.85
C THR A 1173 -2.91 -35.68 -19.06
N ASP A 1174 -3.01 -36.26 -20.25
CA ASP A 1174 -3.30 -35.51 -21.49
C ASP A 1174 -4.78 -35.13 -21.61
N SER A 1175 -5.65 -35.73 -20.80
CA SER A 1175 -7.04 -35.33 -20.66
C SER A 1175 -7.50 -35.33 -19.20
N VAL A 1176 -8.46 -34.47 -18.90
CA VAL A 1176 -9.06 -34.30 -17.56
C VAL A 1176 -10.55 -34.06 -17.72
N ARG A 1177 -11.36 -34.64 -16.84
CA ARG A 1177 -12.81 -34.42 -16.87
C ARG A 1177 -13.17 -33.13 -16.14
N ARG A 1178 -14.22 -32.46 -16.58
CA ARG A 1178 -14.85 -31.38 -15.81
C ARG A 1178 -15.17 -31.82 -14.38
N GLY A 1179 -14.87 -30.96 -13.40
CA GLY A 1179 -15.02 -31.25 -11.97
C GLY A 1179 -13.79 -31.86 -11.29
N GLU A 1180 -12.81 -32.35 -12.05
CA GLU A 1180 -11.55 -32.88 -11.52
C GLU A 1180 -10.47 -31.78 -11.38
N ALA A 1181 -9.25 -32.16 -11.01
CA ALA A 1181 -8.12 -31.25 -10.95
C ALA A 1181 -6.98 -31.77 -11.83
N LEU A 1182 -6.47 -30.91 -12.72
CA LEU A 1182 -5.32 -31.21 -13.55
C LEU A 1182 -4.04 -31.07 -12.73
N GLY A 1183 -3.27 -32.16 -12.62
CA GLY A 1183 -1.91 -32.11 -12.12
C GLY A 1183 -0.97 -31.48 -13.15
N ILE A 1184 -0.19 -30.50 -12.74
CA ILE A 1184 0.82 -29.83 -13.55
C ILE A 1184 2.18 -30.06 -12.90
N ARG A 1185 3.15 -30.51 -13.69
CA ARG A 1185 4.54 -30.70 -13.27
C ARG A 1185 5.45 -29.72 -14.01
N VAL A 1186 6.33 -29.09 -13.24
CA VAL A 1186 7.40 -28.26 -13.77
C VAL A 1186 8.73 -28.90 -13.43
N ALA A 1187 9.55 -29.10 -14.46
CA ALA A 1187 10.93 -29.53 -14.32
C ALA A 1187 11.88 -28.47 -14.91
N ILE A 1188 12.99 -28.20 -14.26
CA ILE A 1188 14.07 -27.36 -14.78
C ILE A 1188 15.35 -28.18 -14.70
N PRO A 1189 15.86 -28.69 -15.83
CA PRO A 1189 17.03 -29.57 -15.84
C PRO A 1189 18.21 -28.96 -15.09
N ARG A 1190 18.84 -29.75 -14.22
CA ARG A 1190 20.07 -29.42 -13.48
C ARG A 1190 20.00 -28.14 -12.61
N ALA A 1191 18.81 -27.58 -12.40
CA ALA A 1191 18.63 -26.41 -11.55
C ALA A 1191 18.89 -26.76 -10.08
N ARG A 1192 19.49 -25.83 -9.34
CA ARG A 1192 19.69 -25.89 -7.90
C ARG A 1192 19.13 -24.65 -7.24
N GLY A 1193 18.56 -24.81 -6.06
CA GLY A 1193 17.87 -23.77 -5.32
C GLY A 1193 16.53 -23.38 -5.92
N LYS A 1194 16.09 -22.17 -5.61
CA LYS A 1194 14.75 -21.67 -5.92
C LYS A 1194 14.74 -20.80 -7.16
N ARG A 1195 13.77 -21.07 -8.02
CA ARG A 1195 13.38 -20.24 -9.18
C ARG A 1195 11.89 -19.94 -9.10
N VAL A 1196 11.44 -18.89 -9.75
CA VAL A 1196 10.02 -18.54 -9.80
C VAL A 1196 9.55 -18.47 -11.26
N LEU A 1197 8.41 -19.11 -11.52
CA LEU A 1197 7.74 -19.10 -12.82
C LEU A 1197 6.34 -18.52 -12.65
N THR A 1198 5.80 -17.94 -13.71
CA THR A 1198 4.36 -17.69 -13.83
C THR A 1198 3.73 -18.75 -14.73
N ILE A 1199 2.54 -19.21 -14.37
CA ILE A 1199 1.76 -20.19 -15.15
C ILE A 1199 0.41 -19.57 -15.49
N GLN A 1200 0.06 -19.62 -16.78
CA GLN A 1200 -1.17 -19.06 -17.32
C GLN A 1200 -1.90 -20.09 -18.17
N ALA A 1201 -3.22 -20.20 -18.01
CA ALA A 1201 -4.08 -20.98 -18.89
C ALA A 1201 -4.74 -20.11 -19.99
N THR A 1202 -4.96 -20.71 -21.15
CA THR A 1202 -5.69 -20.16 -22.29
C THR A 1202 -6.69 -21.22 -22.75
N ASP A 1203 -7.93 -20.78 -22.98
CA ASP A 1203 -9.03 -21.65 -23.40
C ASP A 1203 -8.90 -22.06 -24.89
N PRO A 1204 -9.79 -22.95 -25.38
CA PRO A 1204 -9.74 -23.45 -26.76
C PRO A 1204 -9.99 -22.37 -27.83
N GLU A 1205 -10.60 -21.24 -27.46
CA GLU A 1205 -10.85 -20.10 -28.34
C GLU A 1205 -9.66 -19.12 -28.37
N GLY A 1206 -8.59 -19.41 -27.61
CA GLY A 1206 -7.40 -18.56 -27.53
C GLY A 1206 -7.52 -17.42 -26.52
N LYS A 1207 -8.60 -17.37 -25.73
CA LYS A 1207 -8.81 -16.34 -24.71
C LYS A 1207 -8.09 -16.74 -23.42
N THR A 1208 -7.42 -15.76 -22.82
CA THR A 1208 -6.70 -15.96 -21.55
C THR A 1208 -7.70 -16.21 -20.43
N ALA A 1209 -7.45 -17.22 -19.60
CA ALA A 1209 -8.24 -17.51 -18.42
C ALA A 1209 -7.73 -16.69 -17.20
N PRO A 1210 -8.33 -15.52 -16.89
CA PRO A 1210 -7.82 -14.63 -15.84
C PRO A 1210 -7.85 -15.28 -14.44
N TRP A 1211 -8.68 -16.31 -14.27
CA TRP A 1211 -8.80 -17.09 -13.04
C TRP A 1211 -7.63 -18.04 -12.78
N PHE A 1212 -6.78 -18.32 -13.79
CA PHE A 1212 -5.55 -19.12 -13.62
C PHE A 1212 -4.32 -18.41 -14.14
N LYS A 1213 -3.91 -17.37 -13.40
CA LYS A 1213 -2.57 -16.79 -13.48
C LYS A 1213 -1.92 -16.91 -12.12
N THR A 1214 -0.94 -17.81 -11.98
CA THR A 1214 -0.31 -18.05 -10.68
C THR A 1214 1.21 -18.06 -10.77
N SER A 1215 1.86 -17.80 -9.63
CA SER A 1215 3.29 -17.88 -9.48
C SER A 1215 3.67 -19.18 -8.78
N LEU A 1216 4.68 -19.87 -9.28
CA LEU A 1216 5.18 -21.12 -8.73
C LEU A 1216 6.65 -20.98 -8.37
N ILE A 1217 7.00 -21.23 -7.11
CA ILE A 1217 8.40 -21.39 -6.70
C ILE A 1217 8.83 -22.84 -6.98
N VAL A 1218 9.81 -23.02 -7.84
CA VAL A 1218 10.42 -24.30 -8.20
C VAL A 1218 11.66 -24.51 -7.35
N GLN A 1219 11.68 -25.57 -6.55
CA GLN A 1219 12.79 -25.93 -5.67
C GLN A 1219 13.62 -27.03 -6.34
N ASP A 1220 14.93 -26.81 -6.48
CA ASP A 1220 15.88 -27.77 -7.06
C ASP A 1220 15.41 -28.37 -8.39
N GLY A 1221 14.79 -27.49 -9.20
CA GLY A 1221 14.29 -27.81 -10.53
C GLY A 1221 13.01 -28.64 -10.57
N ARG A 1222 12.28 -28.81 -9.46
CA ARG A 1222 10.99 -29.52 -9.45
C ARG A 1222 9.92 -28.76 -8.69
N ALA A 1223 8.70 -28.76 -9.22
CA ALA A 1223 7.50 -28.35 -8.51
C ALA A 1223 6.26 -28.97 -9.15
N GLU A 1224 5.21 -29.07 -8.35
CA GLU A 1224 3.90 -29.51 -8.80
C GLU A 1224 2.84 -28.52 -8.32
N LEU A 1225 1.77 -28.37 -9.12
CA LEU A 1225 0.57 -27.65 -8.73
C LEU A 1225 -0.66 -28.30 -9.35
N LYS A 1226 -1.83 -27.95 -8.82
CA LYS A 1226 -3.11 -28.42 -9.35
C LYS A 1226 -3.91 -27.26 -9.91
N MET A 1227 -4.44 -27.41 -11.12
CA MET A 1227 -5.42 -26.50 -11.72
C MET A 1227 -6.82 -27.11 -11.55
N PRO A 1228 -7.73 -26.48 -10.78
CA PRO A 1228 -9.10 -26.98 -10.66
C PRO A 1228 -9.84 -26.77 -11.99
N ILE A 1229 -10.48 -27.83 -12.51
CA ILE A 1229 -11.31 -27.77 -13.71
C ILE A 1229 -12.77 -27.67 -13.29
N ALA A 1230 -13.42 -26.58 -13.64
CA ALA A 1230 -14.81 -26.37 -13.27
C ALA A 1230 -15.75 -27.37 -13.94
N TRP A 1231 -16.89 -27.67 -13.31
CA TRP A 1231 -17.92 -28.57 -13.87
C TRP A 1231 -18.53 -28.03 -15.17
N ASN A 1232 -18.50 -26.71 -15.36
CA ASN A 1232 -19.00 -26.00 -16.52
C ASN A 1232 -17.89 -25.36 -17.37
N GLU A 1233 -16.64 -25.83 -17.24
CA GLU A 1233 -15.53 -25.32 -18.04
C GLU A 1233 -15.71 -25.62 -19.54
N SER A 1234 -15.20 -24.79 -20.44
CA SER A 1234 -15.27 -25.06 -21.88
C SER A 1234 -14.52 -26.35 -22.24
N ALA A 1235 -15.19 -27.28 -22.92
CA ALA A 1235 -14.54 -28.49 -23.44
C ALA A 1235 -13.65 -28.12 -24.63
N GLY A 1236 -12.57 -28.88 -24.83
CA GLY A 1236 -11.63 -28.62 -25.91
C GLY A 1236 -10.18 -28.66 -25.45
N LYS A 1237 -9.28 -28.26 -26.35
CA LYS A 1237 -7.85 -28.26 -26.10
C LYS A 1237 -7.44 -26.95 -25.44
N TRP A 1238 -7.06 -27.03 -24.17
CA TRP A 1238 -6.54 -25.90 -23.41
C TRP A 1238 -5.02 -25.83 -23.52
N LYS A 1239 -4.48 -24.61 -23.49
CA LYS A 1239 -3.04 -24.36 -23.48
C LYS A 1239 -2.59 -23.80 -22.14
N LEU A 1240 -1.55 -24.39 -21.58
CA LEU A 1240 -0.83 -23.88 -20.41
C LEU A 1240 0.49 -23.29 -20.87
N THR A 1241 0.84 -22.11 -20.37
CA THR A 1241 2.13 -21.47 -20.62
C THR A 1241 2.82 -21.18 -19.30
N ALA A 1242 4.03 -21.69 -19.13
CA ALA A 1242 4.91 -21.37 -18.02
C ALA A 1242 6.01 -20.41 -18.50
N THR A 1243 6.19 -19.28 -17.82
CA THR A 1243 7.23 -18.29 -18.10
C THR A 1243 8.19 -18.21 -16.94
N ASP A 1244 9.47 -18.45 -17.19
CA ASP A 1244 10.51 -18.36 -16.18
C ASP A 1244 10.94 -16.91 -15.95
N LEU A 1245 10.76 -16.40 -14.73
CA LEU A 1245 11.06 -14.99 -14.45
C LEU A 1245 12.56 -14.68 -14.48
N PHE A 1246 13.45 -15.68 -14.33
CA PHE A 1246 14.89 -15.46 -14.38
C PHE A 1246 15.41 -15.36 -15.81
N THR A 1247 14.87 -16.17 -16.73
CA THR A 1247 15.39 -16.30 -18.10
C THR A 1247 14.46 -15.77 -19.19
N THR A 1248 13.23 -15.37 -18.85
CA THR A 1248 12.12 -15.00 -19.74
C THR A 1248 11.65 -16.08 -20.73
N ARG A 1249 12.37 -17.21 -20.81
CA ARG A 1249 12.00 -18.40 -21.58
C ARG A 1249 10.65 -18.96 -21.15
N THR A 1250 9.88 -19.40 -22.14
CA THR A 1250 8.57 -20.00 -21.96
C THR A 1250 8.59 -21.48 -22.31
N SER A 1251 7.66 -22.22 -21.71
CA SER A 1251 7.35 -23.60 -22.06
C SER A 1251 5.85 -23.76 -22.06
N THR A 1252 5.33 -24.64 -22.91
CA THR A 1252 3.88 -24.84 -23.05
C THR A 1252 3.52 -26.30 -22.94
N ALA A 1253 2.37 -26.58 -22.36
CA ALA A 1253 1.72 -27.88 -22.38
C ALA A 1253 0.27 -27.69 -22.85
N SER A 1254 -0.33 -28.77 -23.35
CA SER A 1254 -1.75 -28.78 -23.70
C SER A 1254 -2.45 -29.91 -22.97
N VAL A 1255 -3.75 -29.72 -22.75
CA VAL A 1255 -4.61 -30.71 -22.11
C VAL A 1255 -5.97 -30.68 -22.78
N GLN A 1256 -6.55 -31.85 -23.00
CA GLN A 1256 -7.92 -31.99 -23.46
C GLN A 1256 -8.88 -31.99 -22.27
N ILE A 1257 -9.73 -30.97 -22.16
CA ILE A 1257 -10.83 -30.95 -21.20
C ILE A 1257 -12.05 -31.63 -21.84
N LYS A 1258 -12.61 -32.63 -21.14
CA LYS A 1258 -13.77 -33.42 -21.55
C LYS A 1258 -14.98 -33.10 -20.68
#